data_AF-A0A653CQU4-F1
#
_entry.id   AF-A0A653CQU4-F1
#
_cell.length_a   1.000
_cell.length_b   1.000
_cell.length_c   1.000
_cell.angle_alpha   90.00
_cell.angle_beta   90.00
_cell.angle_gamma   90.00
#
_symmetry.space_group_name_H-M   'P 1'
#
loop_
_entity.id
_entity.type
_entity.pdbx_description
1 polymer ?
#
loop_
_entity_poly.entity_id
_entity_poly.type
_entity_poly.pdbx_seq_one_letter_code
_entity_poly.pdbx_strand_id
1 'polypeptide(L)'
;MKKWGMDSYVYAPKDDYKHRAYWRELYTVEEAEHLTGLIQAAKDQGITFYYALSPGLDITYSSTKEISTLKRKLEQVAQFGCTAFALLFDDIEPEMSEADKEVFQSFAHAQVSVTNECYQHLGQPRFLLCPTQYCSTRAVPNVTNSEYLNTLGSKLTPEIDIMWTGQKVISRILSKENIQEITEVLRRPPVIWDNLHANDYDQKRVFLGPYSGRSPDLIPKLRGVLTNPNCEYGANFIAIHTLAQWSRCNVDAQRDISMNDSVSADIKLETETEDGLSGEDVPTSLTPNMYHPRQALRNAITDWLQEFSKQKSAWGPIAKPQPAVAVVPVPIIPSINTCMSLTSTTNTTSTGNSTAVVNSNQLQALAEVCSTVSTDTVTCTDSLVNPLPGPVMNSLVSETKVVCNDSIPNPIAPIPIPVTIHAAETKTVTILSGTIVKPEKLKENANGDRKNNDRAKNGNEQGNEMHCQPGSTEQTLSTTSSLSPSEPMDCNSTPNISPAHAKCTNGSNEDVAMSETSTSSGSMQVDANQMVIENNENDENEASNKKGCDLTFEDLALLCDLFYLPFEHGGQALQLLQEFNWLKSNAHLVVAANQKKDRTSPEVQEWFSRAEKMNEMTESVNRLFNHMSSCDNRELLYDLYSYIWDIRGVISLLNSYIKWLAGGQFPPSMPSYTQGTYTWFSKGWKETFMSGDQEPWVFRGGLTADLQRLIPVDSGNDLFVYKVPDIPTNRVFTIRPYLPTDEEAVYEVCNKTFKEGLEDQLRYPDGLKNLQADRIVGPYLTLHPEFSFVVEDEKSIVGYACACPDYEKFRVKQEISWIPEMCEKYPADCAKDLQKSAQEAVEHFHNFKDEIYVSSPTYPSSMVCSLLPTILDQSVSKRLVTCLLAALRANGSFGVHVVMDATDNYTHAFYGKLGFIENIREAIKGKIVMGRTF
;
A
#
# COMPACT_ATOMS: atom_id res chain seq x y z
N MET A 1 18.78 -18.91 -11.74
CA MET A 1 18.87 -20.30 -11.24
C MET A 1 20.11 -21.04 -11.75
N LYS A 2 20.15 -21.55 -13.01
CA LYS A 2 21.32 -22.29 -13.56
C LYS A 2 22.65 -21.57 -13.38
N LYS A 3 22.71 -20.27 -13.71
CA LYS A 3 23.90 -19.41 -13.54
C LYS A 3 24.49 -19.47 -12.12
N TRP A 4 23.64 -19.67 -11.11
CA TRP A 4 24.03 -19.67 -9.71
C TRP A 4 24.04 -21.07 -9.09
N GLY A 5 23.92 -22.13 -9.89
CA GLY A 5 24.00 -23.52 -9.41
C GLY A 5 22.75 -24.03 -8.70
N MET A 6 21.60 -23.39 -8.89
CA MET A 6 20.31 -23.91 -8.39
C MET A 6 19.71 -24.91 -9.38
N ASP A 7 18.89 -25.85 -8.91
CA ASP A 7 18.48 -27.03 -9.67
C ASP A 7 16.98 -27.32 -9.69
N SER A 8 16.14 -26.56 -8.99
CA SER A 8 14.72 -26.92 -8.77
C SER A 8 13.79 -25.72 -8.85
N TYR A 9 12.74 -25.81 -9.67
CA TYR A 9 11.67 -24.82 -9.81
C TYR A 9 10.32 -25.50 -9.52
N VAL A 10 9.51 -24.92 -8.64
CA VAL A 10 8.17 -25.42 -8.31
C VAL A 10 7.12 -24.47 -8.88
N TYR A 11 6.29 -24.98 -9.78
CA TYR A 11 5.14 -24.27 -10.31
C TYR A 11 3.95 -24.42 -9.36
N ALA A 12 3.72 -23.40 -8.53
CA ALA A 12 2.61 -23.33 -7.57
C ALA A 12 1.92 -21.93 -7.48
N PRO A 13 1.65 -21.24 -8.60
CA PRO A 13 1.01 -19.92 -8.54
C PRO A 13 -0.44 -20.02 -8.07
N LYS A 14 -0.78 -19.39 -6.93
CA LYS A 14 -2.15 -19.40 -6.38
C LYS A 14 -3.18 -18.74 -7.29
N ASP A 15 -2.75 -17.83 -8.16
CA ASP A 15 -3.59 -17.11 -9.13
C ASP A 15 -3.88 -17.91 -10.41
N ASP A 16 -3.20 -19.05 -10.67
CA ASP A 16 -3.62 -19.96 -11.72
C ASP A 16 -4.88 -20.71 -11.26
N TYR A 17 -6.02 -20.37 -11.85
CA TYR A 17 -7.30 -21.01 -11.52
C TYR A 17 -7.23 -22.54 -11.62
N LYS A 18 -6.53 -23.10 -12.61
CA LYS A 18 -6.44 -24.57 -12.80
C LYS A 18 -5.40 -25.25 -11.91
N HIS A 19 -4.63 -24.47 -11.14
CA HIS A 19 -3.76 -24.98 -10.08
C HIS A 19 -4.53 -25.23 -8.77
N ARG A 20 -5.50 -24.38 -8.43
CA ARG A 20 -6.22 -24.42 -7.14
C ARG A 20 -7.75 -24.42 -7.25
N ALA A 21 -8.34 -23.34 -7.76
CA ALA A 21 -9.80 -23.14 -7.73
C ALA A 21 -10.57 -24.14 -8.63
N TYR A 22 -10.07 -24.41 -9.82
CA TYR A 22 -10.63 -25.30 -10.83
C TYR A 22 -9.65 -26.45 -11.14
N TRP A 23 -9.04 -27.02 -10.11
CA TRP A 23 -8.00 -28.06 -10.23
C TRP A 23 -8.44 -29.30 -11.04
N ARG A 24 -9.75 -29.55 -11.13
CA ARG A 24 -10.35 -30.64 -11.91
C ARG A 24 -10.30 -30.41 -13.42
N GLU A 25 -10.22 -29.16 -13.86
CA GLU A 25 -10.22 -28.81 -15.26
C GLU A 25 -8.86 -29.11 -15.90
N LEU A 26 -8.89 -29.80 -17.05
CA LEU A 26 -7.69 -30.04 -17.84
C LEU A 26 -7.23 -28.74 -18.50
N TYR A 27 -5.92 -28.66 -18.76
CA TYR A 27 -5.38 -27.56 -19.57
C TYR A 27 -5.91 -27.65 -21.01
N THR A 28 -6.25 -26.51 -21.61
CA THR A 28 -6.61 -26.41 -23.03
C THR A 28 -5.37 -26.68 -23.90
N VAL A 29 -5.55 -26.75 -25.21
CA VAL A 29 -4.43 -26.97 -26.14
C VAL A 29 -3.42 -25.82 -26.04
N GLU A 30 -3.90 -24.58 -25.97
CA GLU A 30 -3.07 -23.38 -25.87
C GLU A 30 -2.31 -23.32 -24.54
N GLU A 31 -2.98 -23.64 -23.43
CA GLU A 31 -2.33 -23.71 -22.11
C GLU A 31 -1.31 -24.85 -22.04
N ALA A 32 -1.61 -26.00 -22.66
CA ALA A 32 -0.72 -27.15 -22.75
C ALA A 32 0.56 -26.81 -23.54
N GLU A 33 0.45 -26.07 -24.64
CA GLU A 33 1.61 -25.60 -25.41
C GLU A 33 2.51 -24.71 -24.56
N HIS A 34 1.94 -23.75 -23.81
CA HIS A 34 2.71 -22.89 -22.91
C HIS A 34 3.43 -23.69 -21.80
N LEU A 35 2.73 -24.60 -21.12
CA LEU A 35 3.33 -25.43 -20.07
C LEU A 35 4.40 -26.38 -20.61
N THR A 36 4.17 -26.98 -21.78
CA THR A 36 5.16 -27.85 -22.45
C THR A 36 6.43 -27.05 -22.78
N GLY A 37 6.28 -25.83 -23.29
CA GLY A 37 7.41 -24.92 -23.54
C GLY A 37 8.19 -24.60 -22.27
N LEU A 38 7.50 -24.31 -21.15
CA LEU A 38 8.13 -24.02 -19.86
C LEU A 38 8.87 -25.23 -19.27
N ILE A 39 8.26 -26.42 -19.33
CA ILE A 39 8.88 -27.68 -18.89
C ILE A 39 10.15 -27.96 -19.70
N GLN A 40 10.09 -27.81 -21.03
CA GLN A 40 11.23 -28.02 -21.90
C GLN A 40 12.36 -27.00 -21.62
N ALA A 41 12.02 -25.72 -21.44
CA ALA A 41 13.00 -24.70 -21.08
C ALA A 41 13.70 -24.99 -19.74
N ALA A 42 12.98 -25.47 -18.73
CA ALA A 42 13.57 -25.91 -17.47
C ALA A 42 14.55 -27.07 -17.68
N LYS A 43 14.15 -28.08 -18.46
CA LYS A 43 14.98 -29.25 -18.80
C LYS A 43 16.26 -28.87 -19.54
N ASP A 44 16.18 -27.97 -20.52
CA ASP A 44 17.34 -27.47 -21.29
C ASP A 44 18.34 -26.72 -20.40
N GLN A 45 17.86 -26.13 -19.31
CA GLN A 45 18.69 -25.46 -18.31
C GLN A 45 19.13 -26.37 -17.16
N GLY A 46 18.80 -27.67 -17.18
CA GLY A 46 19.14 -28.60 -16.11
C GLY A 46 18.38 -28.32 -14.81
N ILE A 47 17.21 -27.68 -14.88
CA ILE A 47 16.35 -27.38 -13.75
C ILE A 47 15.23 -28.43 -13.69
N THR A 48 15.07 -29.05 -12.52
CA THR A 48 13.96 -29.94 -12.22
C THR A 48 12.69 -29.09 -12.08
N PHE A 49 11.75 -29.27 -13.00
CA PHE A 49 10.44 -28.64 -12.95
C PHE A 49 9.47 -29.52 -12.15
N TYR A 50 8.98 -29.01 -11.03
CA TYR A 50 7.90 -29.63 -10.25
C TYR A 50 6.57 -28.98 -10.61
N TYR A 51 5.61 -29.78 -11.07
CA TYR A 51 4.22 -29.34 -11.19
C TYR A 51 3.49 -29.56 -9.87
N ALA A 52 3.07 -28.48 -9.21
CA ALA A 52 2.25 -28.57 -8.01
C ALA A 52 0.76 -28.46 -8.34
N LEU A 53 -0.09 -29.09 -7.52
CA LEU A 53 -1.54 -28.98 -7.59
C LEU A 53 -2.13 -28.85 -6.19
N SER A 54 -3.11 -27.97 -6.01
CA SER A 54 -3.77 -27.68 -4.72
C SER A 54 -5.25 -28.10 -4.73
N PRO A 55 -5.57 -29.40 -4.60
CA PRO A 55 -6.96 -29.86 -4.63
C PRO A 55 -7.72 -29.65 -3.30
N GLY A 56 -7.04 -29.21 -2.25
CA GLY A 56 -7.54 -29.28 -0.87
C GLY A 56 -8.78 -28.45 -0.53
N LEU A 57 -9.17 -27.46 -1.36
CA LEU A 57 -10.32 -26.59 -1.06
C LEU A 57 -11.66 -27.33 -1.10
N ASP A 58 -11.84 -28.25 -2.04
CA ASP A 58 -13.15 -28.85 -2.32
C ASP A 58 -13.08 -30.33 -2.74
N ILE A 59 -11.94 -30.99 -2.52
CA ILE A 59 -11.80 -32.42 -2.79
C ILE A 59 -12.59 -33.26 -1.78
N THR A 60 -13.34 -34.24 -2.28
CA THR A 60 -13.86 -35.35 -1.46
C THR A 60 -12.89 -36.52 -1.58
N TYR A 61 -12.07 -36.75 -0.55
CA TYR A 61 -10.94 -37.68 -0.58
C TYR A 61 -11.35 -39.14 -0.81
N SER A 62 -12.54 -39.53 -0.36
CA SER A 62 -13.11 -40.88 -0.47
C SER A 62 -13.73 -41.16 -1.84
N SER A 63 -13.93 -40.13 -2.66
CA SER A 63 -14.59 -40.25 -3.96
C SER A 63 -13.63 -40.77 -5.03
N THR A 64 -13.87 -41.99 -5.52
CA THR A 64 -13.10 -42.58 -6.63
C THR A 64 -13.11 -41.73 -7.90
N LYS A 65 -14.19 -40.97 -8.13
CA LYS A 65 -14.31 -40.02 -9.25
C LYS A 65 -13.34 -38.84 -9.09
N GLU A 66 -13.23 -38.30 -7.87
CA GLU A 66 -12.29 -37.21 -7.56
C GLU A 66 -10.85 -37.67 -7.75
N ILE A 67 -10.50 -38.84 -7.21
CA ILE A 67 -9.15 -39.41 -7.34
C ILE A 67 -8.81 -39.71 -8.81
N SER A 68 -9.77 -40.22 -9.58
CA SER A 68 -9.57 -40.43 -11.03
C SER A 68 -9.38 -39.11 -11.78
N THR A 69 -10.09 -38.05 -11.37
CA THR A 69 -9.96 -36.71 -11.97
C THR A 69 -8.59 -36.11 -11.67
N LEU A 70 -8.13 -36.22 -10.41
CA LEU A 70 -6.81 -35.79 -9.96
C LEU A 70 -5.70 -36.49 -10.73
N LYS A 71 -5.76 -37.81 -10.83
CA LYS A 71 -4.82 -38.64 -11.60
C LYS A 71 -4.75 -38.20 -13.06
N ARG A 72 -5.91 -38.06 -13.73
CA ARG A 72 -5.99 -37.63 -15.12
C ARG A 72 -5.35 -36.26 -15.35
N LYS A 73 -5.52 -35.31 -14.42
CA LYS A 73 -4.89 -33.98 -14.49
C LYS A 73 -3.37 -34.10 -14.37
N LEU A 74 -2.86 -34.88 -13.43
CA LEU A 74 -1.42 -35.10 -13.25
C LEU A 74 -0.81 -35.85 -14.44
N GLU A 75 -1.49 -36.87 -14.98
CA GLU A 75 -1.10 -37.59 -16.20
C GLU A 75 -1.04 -36.66 -17.41
N GLN A 76 -1.98 -35.73 -17.56
CA GLN A 76 -1.94 -34.73 -18.64
C GLN A 76 -0.62 -33.94 -18.59
N VAL A 77 -0.20 -33.49 -17.40
CA VAL A 77 1.04 -32.73 -17.24
C VAL A 77 2.29 -33.63 -17.38
N ALA A 78 2.19 -34.91 -16.98
CA ALA A 78 3.24 -35.90 -17.26
C ALA A 78 3.46 -36.08 -18.77
N GLN A 79 2.38 -36.09 -19.57
CA GLN A 79 2.45 -36.16 -21.04
C GLN A 79 3.12 -34.93 -21.66
N PHE A 80 3.10 -33.77 -20.98
CA PHE A 80 3.87 -32.58 -21.40
C PHE A 80 5.38 -32.71 -21.13
N GLY A 81 5.83 -33.82 -20.53
CA GLY A 81 7.23 -34.11 -20.24
C GLY A 81 7.65 -33.80 -18.79
N CYS A 82 6.71 -33.49 -17.90
CA CYS A 82 6.99 -33.26 -16.48
C CYS A 82 7.31 -34.59 -15.76
N THR A 83 8.37 -34.60 -14.94
CA THR A 83 8.84 -35.80 -14.23
C THR A 83 8.89 -35.64 -12.71
N ALA A 84 8.39 -34.52 -12.19
CA ALA A 84 8.37 -34.23 -10.76
C ALA A 84 7.07 -33.49 -10.38
N PHE A 85 6.47 -33.86 -9.26
CA PHE A 85 5.12 -33.41 -8.90
C PHE A 85 5.03 -32.97 -7.45
N ALA A 86 4.01 -32.19 -7.12
CA ALA A 86 3.68 -31.86 -5.74
C ALA A 86 2.16 -31.82 -5.52
N LEU A 87 1.71 -32.25 -4.33
CA LEU A 87 0.36 -31.98 -3.84
C LEU A 87 0.44 -31.04 -2.65
N LEU A 88 -0.33 -29.95 -2.71
CA LEU A 88 -0.33 -28.92 -1.68
C LEU A 88 -1.68 -28.87 -0.96
N PHE A 89 -1.64 -29.05 0.36
CA PHE A 89 -2.80 -28.98 1.24
C PHE A 89 -2.68 -27.80 2.23
N ASP A 90 -2.05 -26.72 1.79
CA ASP A 90 -1.84 -25.48 2.54
C ASP A 90 -3.05 -24.53 2.49
N ASP A 91 -3.25 -23.78 3.57
CA ASP A 91 -4.31 -22.78 3.70
C ASP A 91 -5.71 -23.31 3.39
N ILE A 92 -6.03 -24.46 3.99
CA ILE A 92 -7.36 -25.08 3.96
C ILE A 92 -7.82 -25.35 5.39
N GLU A 93 -9.13 -25.41 5.58
CA GLU A 93 -9.70 -25.80 6.87
C GLU A 93 -9.45 -27.29 7.14
N PRO A 94 -9.06 -27.68 8.36
CA PRO A 94 -8.79 -29.07 8.71
C PRO A 94 -10.09 -29.83 9.01
N GLU A 95 -11.12 -29.64 8.18
CA GLU A 95 -12.40 -30.33 8.28
C GLU A 95 -12.58 -31.31 7.11
N MET A 96 -13.14 -32.47 7.42
CA MET A 96 -13.50 -33.49 6.43
C MET A 96 -15.00 -33.47 6.18
N SER A 97 -15.39 -33.80 4.95
CA SER A 97 -16.80 -34.10 4.64
C SER A 97 -17.27 -35.33 5.42
N GLU A 98 -18.58 -35.48 5.64
CA GLU A 98 -19.14 -36.65 6.32
C GLU A 98 -18.79 -37.96 5.61
N ALA A 99 -18.78 -37.96 4.27
CA ALA A 99 -18.36 -39.11 3.47
C ALA A 99 -16.89 -39.49 3.73
N ASP A 100 -16.01 -38.51 3.90
CA ASP A 100 -14.60 -38.76 4.19
C ASP A 100 -14.39 -39.27 5.63
N LYS A 101 -15.19 -38.78 6.59
CA LYS A 101 -15.17 -39.26 7.99
C LYS A 101 -15.58 -40.73 8.12
N GLU A 102 -16.43 -41.24 7.22
CA GLU A 102 -16.80 -42.67 7.19
C GLU A 102 -15.66 -43.58 6.71
N VAL A 103 -14.73 -43.06 5.91
CA VAL A 103 -13.66 -43.83 5.27
C VAL A 103 -12.32 -43.65 5.95
N PHE A 104 -11.98 -42.44 6.38
CA PHE A 104 -10.66 -42.09 6.91
C PHE A 104 -10.72 -41.76 8.41
N GLN A 105 -9.74 -42.28 9.14
CA GLN A 105 -9.63 -42.08 10.58
C GLN A 105 -9.31 -40.62 10.96
N SER A 106 -8.57 -39.91 10.10
CA SER A 106 -8.23 -38.51 10.32
C SER A 106 -7.90 -37.82 8.99
N PHE A 107 -7.84 -36.48 9.03
CA PHE A 107 -7.52 -35.66 7.87
C PHE A 107 -6.16 -36.00 7.24
N ALA A 108 -5.16 -36.30 8.08
CA ALA A 108 -3.86 -36.77 7.61
C ALA A 108 -3.94 -38.11 6.87
N HIS A 109 -4.77 -39.05 7.33
CA HIS A 109 -4.94 -40.34 6.65
C HIS A 109 -5.54 -40.17 5.26
N ALA A 110 -6.52 -39.27 5.11
CA ALA A 110 -7.11 -38.94 3.81
C ALA A 110 -6.06 -38.38 2.83
N GLN A 111 -5.31 -37.37 3.25
CA GLN A 111 -4.26 -36.75 2.42
C GLN A 111 -3.13 -37.73 2.09
N VAL A 112 -2.67 -38.53 3.05
CA VAL A 112 -1.65 -39.57 2.81
C VAL A 112 -2.15 -40.60 1.80
N SER A 113 -3.40 -41.07 1.93
CA SER A 113 -3.97 -42.06 1.02
C SER A 113 -3.95 -41.56 -0.41
N VAL A 114 -4.51 -40.36 -0.65
CA VAL A 114 -4.58 -39.76 -1.98
C VAL A 114 -3.18 -39.48 -2.55
N THR A 115 -2.27 -39.00 -1.71
CA THR A 115 -0.90 -38.67 -2.14
C THR A 115 -0.12 -39.93 -2.52
N ASN A 116 -0.14 -40.97 -1.69
CA ASN A 116 0.52 -42.24 -2.00
C ASN A 116 -0.07 -42.88 -3.27
N GLU A 117 -1.39 -42.80 -3.47
CA GLU A 117 -2.06 -43.34 -4.64
C GLU A 117 -1.67 -42.60 -5.93
N CYS A 118 -1.58 -41.27 -5.89
CA CYS A 118 -1.11 -40.46 -7.02
C CYS A 118 0.38 -40.73 -7.32
N TYR A 119 1.21 -40.80 -6.28
CA TYR A 119 2.64 -41.13 -6.39
C TYR A 119 2.87 -42.49 -7.07
N GLN A 120 2.14 -43.53 -6.64
CA GLN A 120 2.23 -44.86 -7.25
C GLN A 120 1.75 -44.86 -8.70
N HIS A 121 0.64 -44.18 -8.96
CA HIS A 121 0.04 -44.12 -10.30
C HIS A 121 0.96 -43.45 -11.33
N LEU A 122 1.69 -42.41 -10.95
CA LEU A 122 2.66 -41.72 -11.80
C LEU A 122 4.00 -42.46 -11.95
N GLY A 123 4.12 -43.68 -11.40
CA GLY A 123 5.36 -44.46 -11.50
C GLY A 123 6.47 -44.01 -10.55
N GLN A 124 6.10 -43.51 -9.36
CA GLN A 124 7.02 -43.13 -8.28
C GLN A 124 8.04 -42.03 -8.68
N PRO A 125 7.58 -40.88 -9.21
CA PRO A 125 8.47 -39.78 -9.63
C PRO A 125 9.04 -39.03 -8.42
N ARG A 126 9.89 -38.01 -8.64
CA ARG A 126 10.19 -37.05 -7.55
C ARG A 126 8.88 -36.39 -7.11
N PHE A 127 8.61 -36.40 -5.81
CA PHE A 127 7.30 -35.98 -5.31
C PHE A 127 7.41 -35.21 -4.01
N LEU A 128 6.69 -34.09 -3.93
CA LEU A 128 6.60 -33.24 -2.75
C LEU A 128 5.17 -33.23 -2.19
N LEU A 129 5.04 -33.12 -0.88
CA LEU A 129 3.78 -32.81 -0.22
C LEU A 129 3.93 -31.55 0.64
N CYS A 130 3.04 -30.57 0.46
CA CYS A 130 2.86 -29.49 1.42
C CYS A 130 1.72 -29.85 2.38
N PRO A 131 2.02 -30.03 3.68
CA PRO A 131 1.00 -30.39 4.66
C PRO A 131 0.12 -29.17 5.02
N THR A 132 -1.05 -29.42 5.62
CA THR A 132 -1.92 -28.38 6.19
C THR A 132 -1.28 -27.73 7.42
N GLN A 133 -0.66 -28.54 8.27
CA GLN A 133 0.18 -28.05 9.37
C GLN A 133 1.62 -27.90 8.84
N TYR A 134 1.92 -26.84 8.08
CA TYR A 134 3.23 -26.63 7.43
C TYR A 134 4.25 -25.82 8.23
N CYS A 135 3.91 -25.39 9.44
CA CYS A 135 4.79 -24.68 10.36
C CYS A 135 4.44 -24.97 11.81
N SER A 136 5.35 -24.67 12.75
CA SER A 136 5.16 -25.01 14.17
C SER A 136 3.91 -24.38 14.78
N THR A 137 3.60 -23.13 14.43
CA THR A 137 2.40 -22.42 14.91
C THR A 137 1.07 -23.02 14.40
N ARG A 138 1.10 -23.78 13.30
CA ARG A 138 -0.06 -24.54 12.79
C ARG A 138 -0.12 -25.96 13.35
N ALA A 139 0.92 -26.44 14.04
CA ALA A 139 0.94 -27.78 14.62
C ALA A 139 0.10 -27.85 15.90
N VAL A 140 -0.86 -28.77 15.95
CA VAL A 140 -1.80 -28.88 17.07
C VAL A 140 -1.61 -30.22 17.80
N PRO A 141 -1.38 -30.25 19.14
CA PRO A 141 -1.20 -29.08 20.02
C PRO A 141 0.19 -28.43 19.92
N ASN A 142 1.17 -29.14 19.35
CA ASN A 142 2.52 -28.67 19.05
C ASN A 142 3.15 -29.64 18.03
N VAL A 143 4.37 -29.36 17.55
CA VAL A 143 5.05 -30.19 16.53
C VAL A 143 5.19 -31.64 16.98
N THR A 144 5.82 -31.87 18.13
CA THR A 144 6.14 -33.22 18.64
C THR A 144 4.88 -34.09 18.83
N ASN A 145 3.80 -33.52 19.37
CA ASN A 145 2.58 -34.26 19.72
C ASN A 145 1.46 -34.13 18.67
N SER A 146 1.72 -33.53 17.52
CA SER A 146 0.71 -33.42 16.46
C SER A 146 0.40 -34.80 15.88
N GLU A 147 -0.83 -35.26 16.07
CA GLU A 147 -1.32 -36.51 15.47
C GLU A 147 -1.26 -36.44 13.94
N TYR A 148 -1.57 -35.27 13.38
CA TYR A 148 -1.53 -35.02 11.94
C TYR A 148 -0.11 -35.20 11.37
N LEU A 149 0.90 -34.56 11.98
CA LEU A 149 2.29 -34.67 11.54
C LEU A 149 2.87 -36.06 11.77
N ASN A 150 2.56 -36.70 12.91
CA ASN A 150 2.98 -38.07 13.19
C ASN A 150 2.37 -39.08 12.19
N THR A 151 1.12 -38.86 11.75
CA THR A 151 0.48 -39.67 10.72
C THR A 151 1.19 -39.51 9.39
N LEU A 152 1.48 -38.28 8.96
CA LEU A 152 2.29 -38.02 7.76
C LEU A 152 3.66 -38.70 7.84
N GLY A 153 4.38 -38.53 8.95
CA GLY A 153 5.69 -39.13 9.15
C GLY A 153 5.66 -40.67 9.08
N SER A 154 4.60 -41.28 9.60
CA SER A 154 4.48 -42.73 9.70
C SER A 154 3.87 -43.44 8.49
N LYS A 155 2.98 -42.78 7.75
CA LYS A 155 2.16 -43.41 6.70
C LYS A 155 2.48 -42.91 5.29
N LEU A 156 3.03 -41.70 5.13
CA LEU A 156 3.45 -41.22 3.82
C LEU A 156 4.64 -42.04 3.32
N THR A 157 4.62 -42.40 2.04
CA THR A 157 5.70 -43.16 1.41
C THR A 157 7.06 -42.47 1.64
N PRO A 158 8.11 -43.19 2.11
CA PRO A 158 9.38 -42.57 2.55
C PRO A 158 10.08 -41.70 1.51
N GLU A 159 9.90 -42.01 0.22
CA GLU A 159 10.48 -41.30 -0.92
C GLU A 159 9.76 -39.98 -1.26
N ILE A 160 8.60 -39.71 -0.66
CA ILE A 160 7.89 -38.45 -0.81
C ILE A 160 8.45 -37.45 0.21
N ASP A 161 9.01 -36.36 -0.30
CA ASP A 161 9.58 -35.30 0.52
C ASP A 161 8.47 -34.36 1.03
N ILE A 162 8.62 -33.83 2.26
CA ILE A 162 7.60 -33.01 2.92
C ILE A 162 8.11 -31.58 3.06
N MET A 163 7.29 -30.62 2.64
CA MET A 163 7.58 -29.19 2.74
C MET A 163 7.33 -28.65 4.16
N TRP A 164 8.13 -27.68 4.59
CA TRP A 164 8.03 -27.04 5.91
C TRP A 164 8.51 -25.59 5.87
N THR A 165 7.80 -24.64 6.49
CA THR A 165 8.18 -23.20 6.47
C THR A 165 8.93 -22.75 7.73
N GLY A 166 9.08 -23.65 8.71
CA GLY A 166 9.76 -23.39 9.98
C GLY A 166 8.81 -23.20 11.15
N GLN A 167 9.19 -22.33 12.10
CA GLN A 167 8.35 -22.05 13.26
C GLN A 167 7.03 -21.36 12.88
N LYS A 168 7.08 -20.54 11.83
CA LYS A 168 6.02 -19.65 11.38
C LYS A 168 5.80 -19.75 9.89
N VAL A 169 4.74 -19.09 9.41
CA VAL A 169 4.54 -18.92 7.96
C VAL A 169 5.74 -18.17 7.39
N ILE A 170 6.15 -17.08 8.05
CA ILE A 170 7.38 -16.34 7.73
C ILE A 170 8.32 -16.44 8.93
N SER A 171 9.25 -17.39 8.87
CA SER A 171 10.19 -17.61 9.98
C SER A 171 11.30 -16.55 9.99
N ARG A 172 11.50 -15.84 11.11
CA ARG A 172 12.66 -14.95 11.28
C ARG A 172 13.97 -15.73 11.36
N ILE A 173 14.00 -16.79 12.16
CA ILE A 173 15.16 -17.67 12.37
C ILE A 173 14.71 -19.13 12.21
N LEU A 174 15.52 -19.95 11.54
CA LEU A 174 15.43 -21.41 11.61
C LEU A 174 16.62 -21.94 12.41
N SER A 175 16.34 -22.58 13.55
CA SER A 175 17.38 -23.17 14.39
C SER A 175 17.56 -24.66 14.08
N LYS A 176 18.72 -25.21 14.48
CA LYS A 176 19.01 -26.64 14.32
C LYS A 176 18.03 -27.50 15.13
N GLU A 177 17.65 -26.99 16.30
CA GLU A 177 16.79 -27.67 17.26
C GLU A 177 15.38 -27.82 16.69
N ASN A 178 14.83 -26.77 16.06
CA ASN A 178 13.52 -26.87 15.44
C ASN A 178 13.51 -27.78 14.21
N ILE A 179 14.58 -27.74 13.39
CA ILE A 179 14.71 -28.65 12.25
C ILE A 179 14.84 -30.10 12.72
N GLN A 180 15.56 -30.35 13.82
CA GLN A 180 15.65 -31.68 14.40
C GLN A 180 14.29 -32.16 14.93
N GLU A 181 13.58 -31.33 15.68
CA GLU A 181 12.24 -31.65 16.21
C GLU A 181 11.29 -32.10 15.09
N ILE A 182 11.16 -31.31 14.02
CA ILE A 182 10.28 -31.67 12.90
C ILE A 182 10.78 -32.89 12.14
N THR A 183 12.10 -33.07 12.01
CA THR A 183 12.70 -34.25 11.35
C THR A 183 12.35 -35.55 12.08
N GLU A 184 12.33 -35.53 13.42
CA GLU A 184 11.96 -36.69 14.23
C GLU A 184 10.48 -37.06 14.04
N VAL A 185 9.59 -36.07 13.98
CA VAL A 185 8.15 -36.28 13.75
C VAL A 185 7.85 -36.75 12.32
N LEU A 186 8.43 -36.08 11.32
CA LEU A 186 8.25 -36.42 9.91
C LEU A 186 9.03 -37.68 9.50
N ARG A 187 10.00 -38.11 10.31
CA ARG A 187 10.88 -39.27 10.06
C ARG A 187 11.71 -39.16 8.78
N ARG A 188 11.90 -37.94 8.30
CA ARG A 188 12.72 -37.58 7.13
C ARG A 188 13.10 -36.10 7.19
N PRO A 189 14.26 -35.71 6.64
CA PRO A 189 14.64 -34.30 6.50
C PRO A 189 13.58 -33.52 5.70
N PRO A 190 13.12 -32.35 6.16
CA PRO A 190 12.16 -31.55 5.42
C PRO A 190 12.80 -30.84 4.22
N VAL A 191 11.96 -30.49 3.25
CA VAL A 191 12.28 -29.46 2.24
C VAL A 191 11.75 -28.13 2.79
N ILE A 192 12.61 -27.12 2.95
CA ILE A 192 12.15 -25.82 3.41
C ILE A 192 11.41 -25.11 2.28
N TRP A 193 10.17 -24.69 2.53
CA TRP A 193 9.47 -23.69 1.73
C TRP A 193 9.66 -22.34 2.44
N ASP A 194 10.60 -21.53 1.95
CA ASP A 194 11.02 -20.32 2.66
C ASP A 194 10.31 -19.07 2.16
N ASN A 195 9.48 -18.48 3.03
CA ASN A 195 8.74 -17.24 2.77
C ASN A 195 9.48 -15.99 3.26
N LEU A 196 10.79 -16.06 3.58
CA LEU A 196 11.57 -14.90 4.05
C LEU A 196 11.46 -13.67 3.12
N HIS A 197 11.31 -13.89 1.81
CA HIS A 197 11.21 -12.82 0.82
C HIS A 197 9.83 -12.70 0.18
N ALA A 198 8.81 -13.41 0.69
CA ALA A 198 7.44 -13.30 0.18
C ALA A 198 6.85 -11.93 0.55
N ASN A 199 6.11 -11.29 -0.35
CA ASN A 199 5.44 -9.99 -0.12
C ASN A 199 3.95 -9.95 -0.52
N ASP A 200 3.37 -11.09 -0.89
CA ASP A 200 1.97 -11.25 -1.27
C ASP A 200 0.97 -10.78 -0.18
N TYR A 201 1.35 -10.93 1.09
CA TYR A 201 0.56 -10.48 2.24
C TYR A 201 0.54 -8.95 2.46
N ASP A 202 1.46 -8.19 1.84
CA ASP A 202 1.52 -6.74 1.96
C ASP A 202 2.19 -6.11 0.72
N GLN A 203 1.37 -5.68 -0.23
CA GLN A 203 1.81 -5.08 -1.49
C GLN A 203 2.58 -3.76 -1.35
N LYS A 204 2.58 -3.13 -0.15
CA LYS A 204 3.43 -1.96 0.11
C LYS A 204 4.87 -2.33 0.45
N ARG A 205 5.17 -3.61 0.60
CA ARG A 205 6.50 -4.12 0.97
C ARG A 205 7.13 -4.86 -0.21
N VAL A 206 8.44 -4.75 -0.29
CA VAL A 206 9.30 -5.53 -1.18
C VAL A 206 10.59 -5.83 -0.39
N PHE A 207 11.18 -7.00 -0.62
CA PHE A 207 12.32 -7.50 0.15
C PHE A 207 13.54 -7.70 -0.74
N LEU A 208 14.50 -6.80 -0.60
CA LEU A 208 15.75 -6.69 -1.34
C LEU A 208 16.97 -6.91 -0.42
N GLY A 209 16.75 -7.34 0.83
CA GLY A 209 17.79 -7.78 1.76
C GLY A 209 18.29 -9.20 1.47
N PRO A 210 19.44 -9.60 2.06
CA PRO A 210 20.04 -10.91 1.81
C PRO A 210 19.28 -12.03 2.52
N TYR A 211 19.39 -13.25 2.00
CA TYR A 211 18.95 -14.46 2.70
C TYR A 211 19.61 -14.55 4.08
N SER A 212 18.84 -14.67 5.15
CA SER A 212 19.37 -14.55 6.53
C SER A 212 18.54 -15.35 7.53
N GLY A 213 19.06 -15.51 8.76
CA GLY A 213 18.39 -16.26 9.83
C GLY A 213 18.41 -17.79 9.66
N ARG A 214 19.11 -18.33 8.66
CA ARG A 214 19.31 -19.77 8.44
C ARG A 214 20.79 -20.08 8.49
N SER A 215 21.26 -20.77 9.53
CA SER A 215 22.68 -21.17 9.59
C SER A 215 23.02 -22.13 8.44
N PRO A 216 24.18 -21.99 7.75
CA PRO A 216 24.67 -22.98 6.79
C PRO A 216 24.76 -24.40 7.37
N ASP A 217 24.88 -24.54 8.70
CA ASP A 217 24.85 -25.84 9.36
C ASP A 217 23.52 -26.59 9.23
N LEU A 218 22.46 -25.93 8.74
CA LEU A 218 21.20 -26.56 8.40
C LEU A 218 21.27 -27.33 7.07
N ILE A 219 22.15 -26.96 6.14
CA ILE A 219 22.27 -27.58 4.82
C ILE A 219 22.30 -29.12 4.89
N PRO A 220 23.17 -29.77 5.71
CA PRO A 220 23.19 -31.24 5.80
C PRO A 220 21.99 -31.86 6.51
N LYS A 221 21.14 -31.06 7.18
CA LYS A 221 19.95 -31.50 7.92
C LYS A 221 18.67 -31.38 7.11
N LEU A 222 18.74 -30.81 5.90
CA LEU A 222 17.59 -30.54 5.04
C LEU A 222 17.66 -31.40 3.79
N ARG A 223 16.50 -31.69 3.21
CA ARG A 223 16.42 -32.28 1.87
C ARG A 223 16.67 -31.23 0.78
N GLY A 224 16.26 -30.00 1.03
CA GLY A 224 16.41 -28.87 0.11
C GLY A 224 15.79 -27.60 0.67
N VAL A 225 15.98 -26.49 -0.03
CA VAL A 225 15.37 -25.19 0.25
C VAL A 225 14.78 -24.63 -1.04
N LEU A 226 13.50 -24.29 -1.00
CA LEU A 226 12.75 -23.65 -2.07
C LEU A 226 12.29 -22.29 -1.52
N THR A 227 12.77 -21.19 -2.09
CA THR A 227 12.29 -19.86 -1.69
C THR A 227 11.02 -19.51 -2.45
N ASN A 228 10.04 -18.96 -1.75
CA ASN A 228 8.89 -18.26 -2.28
C ASN A 228 9.16 -16.75 -2.12
N PRO A 229 9.63 -16.06 -3.18
CA PRO A 229 10.16 -14.71 -3.07
C PRO A 229 9.07 -13.66 -3.37
N ASN A 230 9.45 -12.43 -3.72
CA ASN A 230 8.51 -11.35 -4.01
C ASN A 230 7.66 -11.68 -5.26
N CYS A 231 6.47 -11.08 -5.35
CA CYS A 231 5.61 -11.16 -6.53
C CYS A 231 6.28 -10.57 -7.78
N GLU A 232 7.05 -9.49 -7.62
CA GLU A 232 7.76 -8.78 -8.69
C GLU A 232 9.00 -9.58 -9.10
N TYR A 233 9.03 -10.03 -10.36
CA TYR A 233 10.08 -10.94 -10.86
C TYR A 233 11.48 -10.32 -10.74
N GLY A 234 11.63 -9.05 -11.13
CA GLY A 234 12.87 -8.31 -11.12
C GLY A 234 13.46 -8.08 -9.73
N ALA A 235 12.60 -7.93 -8.72
CA ALA A 235 12.99 -7.72 -7.32
C ALA A 235 13.68 -8.94 -6.71
N ASN A 236 13.52 -10.13 -7.30
CA ASN A 236 14.00 -11.39 -6.74
C ASN A 236 15.48 -11.70 -7.02
N PHE A 237 16.20 -10.79 -7.68
CA PHE A 237 17.62 -11.00 -7.98
C PHE A 237 18.44 -11.23 -6.71
N ILE A 238 18.31 -10.35 -5.71
CA ILE A 238 19.06 -10.45 -4.44
C ILE A 238 18.65 -11.70 -3.65
N ALA A 239 17.34 -11.95 -3.51
CA ALA A 239 16.83 -13.09 -2.77
C ALA A 239 17.41 -14.42 -3.29
N ILE A 240 17.34 -14.63 -4.62
CA ILE A 240 17.80 -15.85 -5.27
C ILE A 240 19.34 -15.93 -5.28
N HIS A 241 20.04 -14.81 -5.55
CA HIS A 241 21.51 -14.78 -5.60
C HIS A 241 22.13 -15.08 -4.24
N THR A 242 21.61 -14.47 -3.17
CA THR A 242 22.11 -14.66 -1.81
C THR A 242 21.78 -16.05 -1.26
N LEU A 243 20.60 -16.62 -1.57
CA LEU A 243 20.30 -18.03 -1.32
C LEU A 243 21.28 -18.97 -2.02
N ALA A 244 21.62 -18.70 -3.28
CA ALA A 244 22.58 -19.51 -4.02
C ALA A 244 24.01 -19.40 -3.45
N GLN A 245 24.40 -18.23 -2.93
CA GLN A 245 25.65 -18.09 -2.16
C GLN A 245 25.60 -18.94 -0.87
N TRP A 246 24.52 -18.85 -0.10
CA TRP A 246 24.32 -19.65 1.12
C TRP A 246 24.40 -21.16 0.86
N SER A 247 23.76 -21.65 -0.22
CA SER A 247 23.70 -23.07 -0.56
C SER A 247 25.05 -23.72 -0.87
N ARG A 248 26.08 -22.92 -1.16
CA ARG A 248 27.43 -23.38 -1.51
C ARG A 248 28.39 -23.37 -0.32
N CYS A 249 27.95 -22.94 0.85
CA CYS A 249 28.77 -22.89 2.05
C CYS A 249 28.96 -24.29 2.68
N ASN A 250 30.14 -24.55 3.26
CA ASN A 250 30.48 -25.82 3.93
C ASN A 250 30.53 -25.65 5.46
N VAL A 251 30.24 -26.75 6.16
CA VAL A 251 30.04 -26.86 7.63
C VAL A 251 31.34 -26.82 8.45
N ASP A 252 32.53 -26.86 7.83
CA ASP A 252 33.82 -27.01 8.55
C ASP A 252 34.38 -25.73 9.21
N ALA A 253 33.70 -24.59 9.12
CA ALA A 253 34.10 -23.39 9.84
C ALA A 253 33.45 -23.40 11.24
N GLN A 254 34.05 -24.13 12.20
CA GLN A 254 33.75 -23.95 13.62
C GLN A 254 33.91 -22.47 13.98
N ARG A 255 32.80 -21.74 14.15
CA ARG A 255 32.78 -20.46 14.85
C ARG A 255 32.38 -20.72 16.29
N ASP A 256 33.22 -20.29 17.22
CA ASP A 256 32.88 -20.18 18.64
C ASP A 256 31.66 -19.25 18.79
N ILE A 257 30.49 -19.84 19.05
CA ILE A 257 29.23 -19.13 19.32
C ILE A 257 29.21 -18.70 20.79
N SER A 258 30.22 -17.95 21.24
CA SER A 258 30.30 -17.48 22.63
C SER A 258 30.57 -15.98 22.80
N MET A 259 30.61 -15.19 21.73
CA MET A 259 30.76 -13.73 21.82
C MET A 259 29.77 -13.03 20.89
N ASN A 260 28.70 -12.47 21.50
CA ASN A 260 27.88 -11.31 21.09
C ASN A 260 26.35 -11.43 21.06
N ASP A 261 25.74 -12.59 21.36
CA ASP A 261 24.27 -12.67 21.47
C ASP A 261 23.69 -12.09 22.77
N SER A 262 24.53 -11.56 23.66
CA SER A 262 24.13 -10.99 24.97
C SER A 262 24.28 -9.47 25.09
N VAL A 263 24.67 -8.76 24.03
CA VAL A 263 24.66 -7.30 24.04
C VAL A 263 23.28 -6.84 23.58
N SER A 264 22.49 -6.34 24.52
CA SER A 264 21.18 -5.72 24.27
C SER A 264 21.25 -4.74 23.09
N ALA A 265 20.21 -4.74 22.26
CA ALA A 265 20.06 -3.86 21.10
C ALA A 265 20.23 -2.36 21.44
N ASP A 266 20.15 -2.00 22.71
CA ASP A 266 20.32 -0.64 23.23
C ASP A 266 21.80 -0.24 23.41
N ILE A 267 22.71 -1.18 23.71
CA ILE A 267 24.15 -0.90 23.85
C ILE A 267 24.86 -0.90 22.48
N LYS A 268 24.29 -1.62 21.50
CA LYS A 268 24.87 -1.78 20.16
C LYS A 268 24.73 -0.53 19.26
N LEU A 269 23.88 0.42 19.65
CA LEU A 269 23.55 1.63 18.87
C LEU A 269 24.27 2.89 19.36
N GLU A 270 24.85 2.91 20.57
CA GLU A 270 25.54 4.11 21.09
C GLU A 270 27.01 4.24 20.62
N THR A 271 27.55 3.23 19.93
CA THR A 271 28.94 3.20 19.44
C THR A 271 29.09 3.26 17.91
N GLU A 272 28.01 3.47 17.15
CA GLU A 272 28.07 3.61 15.69
C GLU A 272 28.36 5.06 15.28
N THR A 273 29.63 5.34 14.96
CA THR A 273 30.16 6.66 14.62
C THR A 273 29.70 7.20 13.25
N GLU A 274 29.42 8.50 13.26
CA GLU A 274 29.16 9.55 12.26
C GLU A 274 29.22 9.32 10.72
N ASP A 275 29.81 8.26 10.18
CA ASP A 275 30.21 8.23 8.75
C ASP A 275 29.28 7.49 7.77
N GLY A 276 28.14 6.94 8.20
CA GLY A 276 27.18 6.29 7.28
C GLY A 276 27.74 5.08 6.50
N LEU A 277 28.97 4.65 6.82
CA LEU A 277 29.70 3.51 6.27
C LEU A 277 30.19 2.60 7.41
N SER A 278 29.43 1.52 7.64
CA SER A 278 29.78 0.23 8.28
C SER A 278 30.07 0.14 9.80
N GLY A 279 29.48 -0.89 10.44
CA GLY A 279 29.63 -1.17 11.88
C GLY A 279 29.16 -2.56 12.36
N GLU A 280 29.08 -3.58 11.50
CA GLU A 280 29.60 -4.90 11.91
C GLU A 280 30.61 -5.25 10.83
N ASP A 281 31.88 -5.29 11.23
CA ASP A 281 33.01 -5.60 10.37
C ASP A 281 32.67 -6.82 9.51
N VAL A 282 32.53 -6.64 8.20
CA VAL A 282 32.71 -7.77 7.29
C VAL A 282 34.11 -8.26 7.58
N PRO A 283 34.29 -9.47 8.14
CA PRO A 283 35.61 -9.91 8.57
C PRO A 283 36.57 -9.78 7.40
N THR A 284 37.71 -9.10 7.60
CA THR A 284 38.67 -8.74 6.53
C THR A 284 39.22 -9.98 5.80
N SER A 285 38.98 -11.17 6.36
CA SER A 285 39.29 -12.49 5.82
C SER A 285 38.16 -13.47 6.19
N LEU A 286 37.02 -13.42 5.50
CA LEU A 286 36.06 -14.53 5.48
C LEU A 286 36.67 -15.68 4.66
N THR A 287 36.62 -16.91 5.16
CA THR A 287 37.02 -18.06 4.35
C THR A 287 36.05 -18.20 3.16
N PRO A 288 36.49 -18.67 1.97
CA PRO A 288 35.66 -18.72 0.76
C PRO A 288 34.32 -19.47 0.91
N ASN A 289 34.24 -20.36 1.90
CA ASN A 289 33.08 -21.23 2.12
C ASN A 289 32.17 -20.75 3.27
N MET A 290 32.37 -19.54 3.78
CA MET A 290 31.64 -19.01 4.93
C MET A 290 30.56 -18.00 4.51
N TYR A 291 29.32 -18.23 4.96
CA TYR A 291 28.22 -17.31 4.69
C TYR A 291 28.26 -16.08 5.61
N HIS A 292 28.14 -14.90 5.02
CA HIS A 292 27.93 -13.63 5.72
C HIS A 292 26.89 -12.79 4.95
N PRO A 293 25.72 -12.48 5.52
CA PRO A 293 24.62 -11.82 4.79
C PRO A 293 25.02 -10.51 4.10
N ARG A 294 25.79 -9.64 4.77
CA ARG A 294 26.22 -8.35 4.17
C ARG A 294 27.20 -8.53 3.01
N GLN A 295 28.08 -9.54 3.07
CA GLN A 295 29.00 -9.82 1.97
C GLN A 295 28.24 -10.43 0.80
N ALA A 296 27.30 -11.33 1.08
CA ALA A 296 26.42 -11.90 0.07
C ALA A 296 25.60 -10.82 -0.64
N LEU A 297 25.05 -9.87 0.12
CA LEU A 297 24.34 -8.70 -0.40
C LEU A 297 25.23 -7.86 -1.31
N ARG A 298 26.44 -7.50 -0.88
CA ARG A 298 27.40 -6.73 -1.68
C ARG A 298 27.73 -7.42 -3.01
N ASN A 299 27.98 -8.73 -2.98
CA ASN A 299 28.22 -9.52 -4.19
C ASN A 299 26.99 -9.50 -5.12
N ALA A 300 25.78 -9.66 -4.55
CA ALA A 300 24.54 -9.67 -5.30
C ALA A 300 24.24 -8.30 -5.93
N ILE A 301 24.43 -7.19 -5.21
CA ILE A 301 24.26 -5.82 -5.74
C ILE A 301 25.24 -5.57 -6.90
N THR A 302 26.51 -5.98 -6.74
CA THR A 302 27.53 -5.81 -7.78
C THR A 302 27.11 -6.49 -9.10
N ASP A 303 26.57 -7.70 -9.00
CA ASP A 303 26.07 -8.44 -10.17
C ASP A 303 24.74 -7.90 -10.69
N TRP A 304 23.86 -7.41 -9.81
CA TRP A 304 22.55 -6.87 -10.18
C TRP A 304 22.65 -5.55 -10.93
N LEU A 305 23.63 -4.73 -10.58
CA LEU A 305 23.87 -3.43 -11.21
C LEU A 305 23.96 -3.52 -12.74
N GLN A 306 24.60 -4.58 -13.25
CA GLN A 306 24.74 -4.82 -14.70
C GLN A 306 23.41 -5.13 -15.39
N GLU A 307 22.40 -5.59 -14.66
CA GLU A 307 21.07 -5.88 -15.22
C GLU A 307 20.29 -4.61 -15.54
N PHE A 308 20.54 -3.51 -14.84
CA PHE A 308 19.87 -2.22 -15.07
C PHE A 308 20.31 -1.52 -16.37
N SER A 309 21.53 -1.82 -16.85
CA SER A 309 22.04 -1.32 -18.13
C SER A 309 21.60 -2.15 -19.34
N LYS A 310 20.82 -3.23 -19.14
CA LYS A 310 20.31 -4.04 -20.25
C LYS A 310 19.09 -3.39 -20.86
N GLN A 311 19.11 -3.16 -22.17
CA GLN A 311 17.95 -2.65 -22.89
C GLN A 311 16.81 -3.68 -22.89
N LYS A 312 15.74 -3.36 -22.17
CA LYS A 312 14.52 -4.14 -22.13
C LYS A 312 13.31 -3.23 -22.12
N SER A 313 12.31 -3.55 -22.94
CA SER A 313 11.04 -2.82 -22.97
C SER A 313 10.06 -3.44 -21.99
N ALA A 314 9.26 -2.61 -21.33
CA ALA A 314 8.15 -3.05 -20.48
C ALA A 314 6.82 -2.63 -21.10
N TRP A 315 5.78 -3.44 -20.89
CA TRP A 315 4.42 -3.20 -21.38
C TRP A 315 3.42 -3.47 -20.26
N GLY A 316 2.40 -2.60 -20.13
CA GLY A 316 1.36 -2.73 -19.10
C GLY A 316 1.43 -1.67 -18.00
N PRO A 317 0.46 -1.65 -17.07
CA PRO A 317 0.41 -0.67 -15.99
C PRO A 317 1.48 -0.95 -14.93
N ILE A 318 1.96 0.11 -14.25
CA ILE A 318 2.95 0.00 -13.16
C ILE A 318 2.40 -0.81 -11.98
N ALA A 319 1.12 -0.67 -11.67
CA ALA A 319 0.46 -1.42 -10.62
C ALA A 319 -0.56 -2.39 -11.22
N LYS A 320 -0.59 -3.63 -10.71
CA LYS A 320 -1.68 -4.57 -11.01
C LYS A 320 -3.00 -3.96 -10.50
N PRO A 321 -4.11 -4.03 -11.28
CA PRO A 321 -5.40 -3.51 -10.85
C PRO A 321 -5.84 -4.20 -9.55
N GLN A 322 -6.03 -3.42 -8.48
CA GLN A 322 -6.51 -3.93 -7.21
C GLN A 322 -8.03 -4.10 -7.24
N PRO A 323 -8.59 -5.25 -6.80
CA PRO A 323 -9.97 -5.25 -6.33
C PRO A 323 -10.06 -4.34 -5.10
N ALA A 324 -11.12 -3.54 -5.01
CA ALA A 324 -11.34 -2.64 -3.88
C ALA A 324 -11.56 -3.46 -2.59
N VAL A 325 -10.49 -3.76 -1.86
CA VAL A 325 -10.61 -4.29 -0.51
C VAL A 325 -11.04 -3.13 0.38
N ALA A 326 -12.24 -3.22 0.96
CA ALA A 326 -12.69 -2.27 1.97
C ALA A 326 -11.68 -2.27 3.11
N VAL A 327 -10.89 -1.20 3.23
CA VAL A 327 -9.98 -1.00 4.36
C VAL A 327 -10.86 -0.68 5.56
N VAL A 328 -11.24 -1.71 6.32
CA VAL A 328 -11.73 -1.51 7.67
C VAL A 328 -10.52 -1.11 8.51
N PRO A 329 -10.49 0.09 9.14
CA PRO A 329 -9.42 0.42 10.07
C PRO A 329 -9.56 -0.53 11.25
N VAL A 330 -8.71 -1.55 11.32
CA VAL A 330 -8.59 -2.35 12.55
C VAL A 330 -7.72 -1.53 13.50
N PRO A 331 -8.26 -1.06 14.64
CA PRO A 331 -7.41 -0.45 15.65
C PRO A 331 -6.36 -1.46 16.08
N ILE A 332 -5.09 -1.06 16.06
CA ILE A 332 -4.00 -1.84 16.65
C ILE A 332 -4.23 -1.82 18.16
N ILE A 333 -4.98 -2.80 18.66
CA ILE A 333 -5.01 -3.13 20.07
C ILE A 333 -3.87 -4.14 20.26
N PRO A 334 -2.76 -3.78 20.93
CA PRO A 334 -1.84 -4.79 21.40
C PRO A 334 -2.61 -5.63 22.44
N SER A 335 -2.96 -6.85 22.07
CA SER A 335 -3.45 -7.85 23.01
C SER A 335 -2.34 -8.13 24.02
N ILE A 336 -2.42 -7.52 25.19
CA ILE A 336 -1.70 -7.99 26.36
C ILE A 336 -2.35 -9.33 26.74
N ASN A 337 -1.81 -10.43 26.24
CA ASN A 337 -2.20 -11.77 26.67
C ASN A 337 -1.75 -11.97 28.11
N THR A 338 -2.66 -11.84 29.06
CA THR A 338 -2.56 -12.56 30.34
C THR A 338 -3.35 -13.85 30.21
N CYS A 339 -2.72 -14.86 29.63
CA CYS A 339 -3.18 -16.25 29.76
C CYS A 339 -2.75 -16.75 31.15
N MET A 340 -3.50 -16.41 32.19
CA MET A 340 -3.45 -17.16 33.45
C MET A 340 -4.70 -18.04 33.55
N SER A 341 -4.49 -19.34 33.40
CA SER A 341 -5.44 -20.37 33.78
C SER A 341 -5.88 -20.16 35.23
N LEU A 342 -7.16 -19.89 35.45
CA LEU A 342 -7.76 -19.85 36.78
C LEU A 342 -7.94 -21.29 37.28
N THR A 343 -6.93 -21.82 37.95
CA THR A 343 -7.09 -22.99 38.83
C THR A 343 -7.68 -22.50 40.15
N SER A 344 -8.85 -23.03 40.50
CA SER A 344 -9.55 -22.74 41.75
C SER A 344 -8.82 -23.34 42.95
N THR A 345 -8.31 -22.51 43.86
CA THR A 345 -7.96 -22.93 45.22
C THR A 345 -8.39 -21.91 46.28
N THR A 346 -9.19 -22.46 47.21
CA THR A 346 -9.65 -22.06 48.54
C THR A 346 -8.89 -20.99 49.32
N ASN A 347 -9.67 -20.13 49.98
CA ASN A 347 -9.25 -19.10 50.94
C ASN A 347 -8.48 -19.64 52.15
N THR A 348 -7.38 -18.98 52.49
CA THR A 348 -6.86 -18.89 53.87
C THR A 348 -6.17 -17.56 54.10
N THR A 349 -6.61 -16.87 55.16
CA THR A 349 -6.06 -15.62 55.71
C THR A 349 -4.73 -15.82 56.44
N SER A 350 -3.73 -14.99 56.18
CA SER A 350 -2.77 -14.54 57.19
C SER A 350 -1.98 -13.28 56.76
N THR A 351 -1.66 -12.50 57.79
CA THR A 351 -1.07 -11.16 57.90
C THR A 351 0.42 -11.06 57.53
N GLY A 352 0.87 -9.91 56.99
CA GLY A 352 2.29 -9.49 57.09
C GLY A 352 2.77 -8.47 56.04
N ASN A 353 3.11 -7.27 56.52
CA ASN A 353 3.63 -6.09 55.80
C ASN A 353 4.85 -6.32 54.89
N SER A 354 4.89 -5.70 53.70
CA SER A 354 5.88 -4.66 53.29
C SER A 354 5.73 -4.28 51.80
N THR A 355 6.09 -3.03 51.53
CA THR A 355 5.67 -2.14 50.45
C THR A 355 6.44 -2.27 49.12
N ALA A 356 5.73 -2.14 47.99
CA ALA A 356 6.16 -1.40 46.81
C ALA A 356 4.92 -0.80 46.12
N VAL A 357 4.82 0.53 46.10
CA VAL A 357 3.69 1.30 45.53
C VAL A 357 3.92 1.45 44.03
N VAL A 358 3.07 0.83 43.21
CA VAL A 358 2.92 1.17 41.79
C VAL A 358 1.66 2.03 41.66
N ASN A 359 1.85 3.25 41.14
CA ASN A 359 0.82 4.27 40.98
C ASN A 359 -0.26 3.82 39.99
N SER A 360 -1.45 3.49 40.49
CA SER A 360 -2.62 3.03 39.73
C SER A 360 -3.47 4.15 39.10
N ASN A 361 -2.93 5.35 38.91
CA ASN A 361 -3.69 6.53 38.48
C ASN A 361 -3.74 6.77 36.95
N GLN A 362 -3.23 5.85 36.12
CA GLN A 362 -3.30 5.98 34.64
C GLN A 362 -4.42 5.16 33.99
N LEU A 363 -5.03 4.21 34.71
CA LEU A 363 -6.12 3.37 34.17
C LEU A 363 -7.51 4.01 34.30
N GLN A 364 -7.69 5.01 35.17
CA GLN A 364 -8.97 5.72 35.32
C GLN A 364 -9.17 6.82 34.26
N ALA A 365 -8.08 7.39 33.73
CA ALA A 365 -8.11 8.45 32.72
C ALA A 365 -8.44 7.96 31.29
N LEU A 366 -8.33 6.64 31.04
CA LEU A 366 -8.73 6.05 29.75
C LEU A 366 -10.23 5.77 29.63
N ALA A 367 -10.98 5.77 30.73
CA ALA A 367 -12.42 5.49 30.72
C ALA A 367 -13.30 6.75 30.54
N GLU A 368 -12.75 7.96 30.70
CA GLU A 368 -13.49 9.22 30.56
C GLU A 368 -13.39 9.85 29.16
N VAL A 369 -12.52 9.35 28.27
CA VAL A 369 -12.34 9.91 26.91
C VAL A 369 -13.26 9.25 25.88
N CYS A 370 -13.93 8.14 26.21
CA CYS A 370 -14.90 7.47 25.32
C CYS A 370 -16.37 7.84 25.62
N SER A 371 -16.65 8.87 26.44
CA SER A 371 -18.01 9.21 26.85
C SER A 371 -18.27 10.72 26.96
N THR A 372 -18.11 11.48 25.87
CA THR A 372 -18.51 12.91 25.86
C THR A 372 -19.08 13.40 24.51
N VAL A 373 -20.35 13.07 24.23
CA VAL A 373 -21.31 13.83 23.37
C VAL A 373 -22.70 13.35 23.84
N SER A 374 -23.67 14.08 24.40
CA SER A 374 -24.02 15.50 24.54
C SER A 374 -24.89 15.64 25.81
N THR A 375 -24.75 16.74 26.57
CA THR A 375 -25.88 17.30 27.35
C THR A 375 -25.67 18.77 27.60
N ASP A 376 -26.32 19.63 26.81
CA ASP A 376 -26.70 20.97 27.24
C ASP A 376 -28.10 20.90 27.85
N THR A 377 -28.20 21.33 29.09
CA THR A 377 -29.43 21.49 29.86
C THR A 377 -30.18 22.77 29.46
N VAL A 378 -31.41 22.63 28.97
CA VAL A 378 -32.48 23.64 29.15
C VAL A 378 -33.69 22.95 29.76
N THR A 379 -34.12 23.47 30.90
CA THR A 379 -35.26 23.06 31.73
C THR A 379 -36.60 23.26 31.04
N CYS A 380 -37.51 22.26 31.11
CA CYS A 380 -38.95 22.41 31.42
C CYS A 380 -39.70 21.05 31.45
N THR A 381 -40.16 20.68 32.66
CA THR A 381 -41.42 19.98 33.06
C THR A 381 -42.01 18.78 32.28
N ASP A 382 -42.11 17.68 33.04
CA ASP A 382 -43.23 16.73 33.21
C ASP A 382 -43.72 15.77 32.10
N SER A 383 -43.78 14.49 32.53
CA SER A 383 -44.76 13.43 32.20
C SER A 383 -44.39 12.33 31.19
N LEU A 384 -44.17 11.13 31.75
CA LEU A 384 -44.65 9.79 31.33
C LEU A 384 -44.53 9.37 29.85
N VAL A 385 -43.84 8.24 29.61
CA VAL A 385 -44.31 7.02 28.90
C VAL A 385 -43.11 6.22 28.33
N ASN A 386 -42.99 4.96 28.75
CA ASN A 386 -42.16 3.92 28.12
C ASN A 386 -42.68 3.60 26.69
N PRO A 387 -41.78 3.26 25.74
CA PRO A 387 -42.17 2.41 24.62
C PRO A 387 -41.45 1.05 24.61
N LEU A 388 -42.25 0.07 24.19
CA LEU A 388 -42.02 -1.36 24.03
C LEU A 388 -40.99 -1.72 22.92
N PRO A 389 -40.46 -2.95 22.93
CA PRO A 389 -39.59 -3.47 21.88
C PRO A 389 -40.42 -3.94 20.66
N GLY A 390 -40.06 -3.43 19.48
CA GLY A 390 -40.60 -3.88 18.18
C GLY A 390 -39.76 -5.01 17.55
N PRO A 391 -40.33 -5.76 16.59
CA PRO A 391 -40.27 -7.21 16.57
C PRO A 391 -39.17 -7.83 15.70
N VAL A 392 -38.76 -9.03 16.12
CA VAL A 392 -38.00 -10.03 15.36
C VAL A 392 -38.95 -10.77 14.41
N MET A 393 -38.55 -10.92 13.14
CA MET A 393 -39.15 -11.88 12.19
C MET A 393 -38.04 -12.63 11.46
N ASN A 394 -38.01 -13.95 11.67
CA ASN A 394 -37.23 -14.91 10.90
C ASN A 394 -38.07 -15.48 9.75
N SER A 395 -37.38 -15.79 8.65
CA SER A 395 -37.68 -16.78 7.61
C SER A 395 -38.87 -16.53 6.67
N LEU A 396 -38.61 -16.48 5.36
CA LEU A 396 -38.90 -17.59 4.44
C LEU A 396 -38.58 -17.22 2.97
N VAL A 397 -38.05 -18.24 2.29
CA VAL A 397 -37.88 -18.41 0.84
C VAL A 397 -39.14 -18.05 0.05
N SER A 398 -39.00 -17.42 -1.13
CA SER A 398 -39.74 -17.87 -2.33
C SER A 398 -39.16 -17.33 -3.63
N GLU A 399 -39.31 -18.18 -4.64
CA GLU A 399 -38.98 -18.10 -6.06
C GLU A 399 -39.45 -16.81 -6.73
N THR A 400 -38.86 -16.40 -7.87
CA THR A 400 -39.56 -16.22 -9.17
C THR A 400 -38.79 -15.33 -10.17
N LYS A 401 -38.57 -15.92 -11.36
CA LYS A 401 -38.44 -15.36 -12.74
C LYS A 401 -37.35 -14.34 -13.07
N VAL A 402 -36.36 -14.84 -13.82
CA VAL A 402 -35.48 -14.08 -14.71
C VAL A 402 -36.25 -13.65 -15.96
N VAL A 403 -36.23 -12.35 -16.27
CA VAL A 403 -36.61 -11.78 -17.58
C VAL A 403 -35.32 -11.25 -18.21
N CYS A 404 -34.85 -11.90 -19.28
CA CYS A 404 -33.66 -11.48 -20.03
C CYS A 404 -34.01 -10.35 -21.02
N ASN A 405 -33.14 -9.34 -21.12
CA ASN A 405 -33.20 -8.31 -22.15
C ASN A 405 -31.78 -8.17 -22.75
N ASP A 406 -31.56 -8.75 -23.94
CA ASP A 406 -30.31 -8.67 -24.71
C ASP A 406 -30.32 -7.43 -25.61
N SER A 407 -29.43 -6.45 -25.38
CA SER A 407 -28.93 -5.52 -26.43
C SER A 407 -28.02 -4.39 -25.89
N ILE A 408 -26.76 -4.69 -25.55
CA ILE A 408 -25.63 -3.72 -25.58
C ILE A 408 -24.33 -4.50 -25.93
N PRO A 409 -23.55 -4.13 -26.97
CA PRO A 409 -22.29 -4.78 -27.30
C PRO A 409 -21.12 -4.32 -26.39
N ASN A 410 -20.24 -5.25 -26.02
CA ASN A 410 -19.05 -5.02 -25.20
C ASN A 410 -17.79 -4.83 -26.09
N PRO A 411 -16.92 -3.84 -25.82
CA PRO A 411 -15.64 -3.68 -26.50
C PRO A 411 -14.55 -4.49 -25.75
N ILE A 412 -13.64 -5.14 -26.48
CA ILE A 412 -12.21 -5.36 -26.18
C ILE A 412 -11.73 -6.53 -27.06
N ALA A 413 -11.04 -6.17 -28.14
CA ALA A 413 -9.94 -6.91 -28.73
C ALA A 413 -8.91 -5.85 -29.16
N PRO A 414 -7.62 -5.95 -28.79
CA PRO A 414 -6.61 -5.02 -29.30
C PRO A 414 -6.30 -5.35 -30.76
N ILE A 415 -6.66 -4.44 -31.65
CA ILE A 415 -6.18 -4.42 -33.04
C ILE A 415 -4.87 -3.59 -33.05
N PRO A 416 -3.79 -4.05 -33.70
CA PRO A 416 -2.57 -3.25 -33.85
C PRO A 416 -2.80 -2.08 -34.80
N ILE A 417 -2.58 -0.85 -34.34
CA ILE A 417 -2.62 0.37 -35.17
C ILE A 417 -1.17 0.88 -35.33
N PRO A 418 -0.63 1.00 -36.55
CA PRO A 418 0.65 1.65 -36.77
C PRO A 418 0.46 3.17 -36.71
N VAL A 419 1.20 3.85 -35.84
CA VAL A 419 1.18 5.33 -35.76
C VAL A 419 2.38 5.88 -36.51
N THR A 420 2.10 6.48 -37.66
CA THR A 420 3.03 7.31 -38.44
C THR A 420 3.16 8.67 -37.76
N ILE A 421 4.39 9.09 -37.44
CA ILE A 421 4.67 10.42 -36.90
C ILE A 421 4.64 11.44 -38.05
N HIS A 422 3.64 12.32 -38.07
CA HIS A 422 3.67 13.56 -38.84
C HIS A 422 3.86 14.74 -37.88
N ALA A 423 4.92 15.52 -38.12
CA ALA A 423 5.11 16.83 -37.51
C ALA A 423 4.18 17.85 -38.19
N ALA A 424 3.33 18.55 -37.40
CA ALA A 424 3.03 19.97 -37.51
C ALA A 424 1.82 20.40 -36.65
N GLU A 425 2.04 21.50 -35.93
CA GLU A 425 1.11 22.60 -35.63
C GLU A 425 -0.03 22.43 -34.60
N THR A 426 0.10 23.25 -33.57
CA THR A 426 -0.78 23.57 -32.46
C THR A 426 -2.19 24.00 -32.87
N LYS A 427 -3.19 23.18 -32.56
CA LYS A 427 -4.54 23.64 -32.18
C LYS A 427 -5.12 22.76 -31.07
N THR A 428 -5.47 23.41 -29.97
CA THR A 428 -6.11 22.88 -28.77
C THR A 428 -7.57 22.49 -29.05
N VAL A 429 -7.95 21.26 -28.69
CA VAL A 429 -9.35 20.84 -28.49
C VAL A 429 -9.41 20.02 -27.20
N THR A 430 -10.14 20.53 -26.22
CA THR A 430 -10.41 19.91 -24.92
C THR A 430 -11.59 18.93 -25.06
N ILE A 431 -11.46 17.70 -24.55
CA ILE A 431 -12.58 16.74 -24.41
C ILE A 431 -12.93 16.60 -22.92
N LEU A 432 -14.22 16.82 -22.62
CA LEU A 432 -14.86 16.75 -21.30
C LEU A 432 -15.38 15.33 -20.97
N SER A 433 -15.12 14.93 -19.72
CA SER A 433 -15.95 14.18 -18.76
C SER A 433 -16.88 13.04 -19.23
N GLY A 434 -16.67 11.85 -18.66
CA GLY A 434 -17.64 10.77 -18.63
C GLY A 434 -18.66 10.93 -17.49
N THR A 435 -19.94 11.10 -17.84
CA THR A 435 -21.10 10.71 -17.01
C THR A 435 -22.26 10.44 -17.96
N ILE A 436 -22.70 9.18 -18.05
CA ILE A 436 -23.81 8.76 -18.92
C ILE A 436 -25.12 8.93 -18.16
N VAL A 437 -25.94 9.91 -18.56
CA VAL A 437 -27.38 9.95 -18.28
C VAL A 437 -28.11 9.59 -19.57
N LYS A 438 -28.91 8.52 -19.54
CA LYS A 438 -29.75 8.09 -20.68
C LYS A 438 -30.88 9.11 -20.93
N PRO A 439 -31.18 9.48 -22.19
CA PRO A 439 -32.39 10.22 -22.53
C PRO A 439 -33.52 9.26 -22.91
N GLU A 440 -34.68 9.35 -22.25
CA GLU A 440 -35.94 8.82 -22.77
C GLU A 440 -36.50 9.73 -23.85
N LYS A 441 -36.78 9.15 -25.02
CA LYS A 441 -37.61 9.76 -26.07
C LYS A 441 -39.08 9.54 -25.72
N LEU A 442 -39.94 10.55 -25.88
CA LEU A 442 -40.83 10.64 -27.05
C LEU A 442 -41.88 11.77 -26.93
N LYS A 443 -42.09 12.38 -28.11
CA LYS A 443 -43.35 12.88 -28.70
C LYS A 443 -43.82 14.30 -28.38
N GLU A 444 -43.64 15.09 -29.44
CA GLU A 444 -44.55 16.15 -29.91
C GLU A 444 -46.02 15.86 -29.59
N ASN A 445 -46.72 16.89 -29.13
CA ASN A 445 -48.04 17.24 -29.65
C ASN A 445 -48.31 18.73 -29.41
N ALA A 446 -48.49 19.45 -30.51
CA ALA A 446 -49.01 20.80 -30.53
C ALA A 446 -50.55 20.79 -30.54
N ASN A 447 -51.10 21.89 -30.02
CA ASN A 447 -52.47 22.41 -30.12
C ASN A 447 -53.57 21.84 -29.21
N GLY A 448 -54.19 22.78 -28.48
CA GLY A 448 -55.65 22.80 -28.37
C GLY A 448 -56.24 23.14 -27.00
N ASP A 449 -56.45 24.44 -26.76
CA ASP A 449 -57.63 25.05 -26.13
C ASP A 449 -58.13 24.62 -24.71
N ARG A 450 -58.20 25.65 -23.85
CA ARG A 450 -59.32 26.09 -23.01
C ARG A 450 -59.87 25.21 -21.85
N LYS A 451 -59.70 25.84 -20.67
CA LYS A 451 -60.72 26.19 -19.65
C LYS A 451 -61.23 25.13 -18.65
N ASN A 452 -61.13 25.58 -17.40
CA ASN A 452 -62.12 25.57 -16.31
C ASN A 452 -62.08 24.45 -15.24
N ASN A 453 -61.83 24.96 -14.03
CA ASN A 453 -62.62 24.81 -12.79
C ASN A 453 -62.51 23.56 -11.90
N ASP A 454 -62.01 23.87 -10.70
CA ASP A 454 -62.66 23.75 -9.40
C ASP A 454 -62.76 22.41 -8.63
N ARG A 455 -62.24 22.54 -7.39
CA ARG A 455 -62.82 22.13 -6.09
C ARG A 455 -62.90 20.64 -5.71
N ALA A 456 -62.01 20.30 -4.78
CA ALA A 456 -62.29 19.91 -3.38
C ALA A 456 -63.71 19.43 -3.01
N LYS A 457 -63.80 18.25 -2.37
CA LYS A 457 -64.14 18.07 -0.94
C LYS A 457 -64.35 16.60 -0.53
N ASN A 458 -63.82 16.28 0.66
CA ASN A 458 -64.34 15.49 1.79
C ASN A 458 -65.28 14.29 1.57
N GLY A 459 -65.05 13.22 2.35
CA GLY A 459 -66.13 12.38 2.86
C GLY A 459 -65.76 10.98 3.35
N ASN A 460 -65.30 10.90 4.60
CA ASN A 460 -65.53 9.87 5.63
C ASN A 460 -66.64 8.81 5.37
N GLU A 461 -66.40 7.52 5.73
CA GLU A 461 -67.12 6.74 6.77
C GLU A 461 -67.02 5.20 6.64
N GLN A 462 -66.80 4.55 7.81
CA GLN A 462 -67.35 3.25 8.30
C GLN A 462 -67.06 1.95 7.51
N GLY A 463 -66.81 0.76 8.07
CA GLY A 463 -66.87 0.21 9.42
C GLY A 463 -66.89 -1.35 9.34
N ASN A 464 -66.70 -2.02 10.50
CA ASN A 464 -66.99 -3.44 10.85
C ASN A 464 -65.92 -4.55 10.69
N GLU A 465 -65.25 -4.82 11.82
CA GLU A 465 -65.27 -6.06 12.66
C GLU A 465 -65.48 -7.46 12.04
N MET A 466 -64.61 -8.42 12.42
CA MET A 466 -65.04 -9.60 13.20
C MET A 466 -63.89 -10.42 13.85
N HIS A 467 -64.20 -10.89 15.06
CA HIS A 467 -63.49 -11.70 16.06
C HIS A 467 -63.02 -13.13 15.64
N CYS A 468 -61.96 -13.66 16.29
CA CYS A 468 -62.04 -14.74 17.30
C CYS A 468 -60.67 -15.27 17.79
N GLN A 469 -60.57 -15.55 19.08
CA GLN A 469 -59.53 -16.21 19.90
C GLN A 469 -59.98 -17.68 20.21
N PRO A 470 -59.40 -18.47 21.16
CA PRO A 470 -58.01 -18.81 21.54
C PRO A 470 -57.82 -20.35 21.86
N GLY A 471 -56.64 -20.77 22.34
CA GLY A 471 -56.41 -22.02 23.12
C GLY A 471 -54.96 -22.54 23.04
N SER A 472 -54.12 -22.41 24.10
CA SER A 472 -53.79 -23.39 25.17
C SER A 472 -53.18 -24.71 24.63
N THR A 473 -52.08 -25.32 25.12
CA THR A 473 -51.62 -25.49 26.51
C THR A 473 -50.19 -26.13 26.51
N GLU A 474 -49.34 -25.65 27.40
CA GLU A 474 -48.40 -26.37 28.30
C GLU A 474 -47.26 -27.34 27.87
N GLN A 475 -46.07 -26.96 28.37
CA GLN A 475 -45.17 -27.68 29.29
C GLN A 475 -43.85 -28.34 28.80
N THR A 476 -42.77 -27.69 29.27
CA THR A 476 -41.62 -28.20 30.06
C THR A 476 -40.28 -28.57 29.41
N LEU A 477 -39.26 -27.83 29.90
CA LEU A 477 -37.86 -28.19 30.25
C LEU A 477 -36.94 -28.72 29.14
N SER A 478 -35.66 -28.36 29.04
CA SER A 478 -34.77 -27.51 29.84
C SER A 478 -33.40 -27.45 29.13
N THR A 479 -32.70 -26.32 29.28
CA THR A 479 -31.21 -26.16 29.37
C THR A 479 -30.34 -26.52 28.16
N THR A 480 -29.27 -25.82 27.73
CA THR A 480 -28.55 -24.56 28.06
C THR A 480 -27.30 -24.59 27.17
N SER A 481 -26.97 -23.52 26.42
CA SER A 481 -25.59 -23.04 26.10
C SER A 481 -25.66 -22.00 24.96
N SER A 482 -25.58 -20.70 25.26
CA SER A 482 -24.37 -19.86 25.17
C SER A 482 -23.78 -19.76 23.75
N LEU A 483 -24.25 -18.74 23.02
CA LEU A 483 -23.70 -18.26 21.75
C LEU A 483 -22.90 -16.96 22.02
N SER A 484 -21.68 -16.90 21.51
CA SER A 484 -21.01 -15.66 21.12
C SER A 484 -20.00 -15.95 19.98
N PRO A 485 -19.70 -14.95 19.14
CA PRO A 485 -19.65 -15.12 17.68
C PRO A 485 -18.24 -15.08 17.11
N SER A 486 -18.01 -15.76 15.98
CA SER A 486 -16.84 -15.54 15.13
C SER A 486 -17.10 -16.07 13.72
N GLU A 487 -17.39 -15.16 12.80
CA GLU A 487 -17.29 -15.37 11.35
C GLU A 487 -15.92 -14.87 10.86
N PRO A 488 -15.39 -15.48 9.80
CA PRO A 488 -15.08 -14.69 8.61
C PRO A 488 -15.54 -15.38 7.31
N MET A 489 -16.55 -14.77 6.71
CA MET A 489 -16.71 -14.41 5.29
C MET A 489 -16.16 -15.36 4.20
N ASP A 490 -17.07 -16.20 3.70
CA ASP A 490 -17.12 -16.67 2.33
C ASP A 490 -17.37 -15.53 1.33
N CYS A 491 -16.80 -15.63 0.12
CA CYS A 491 -17.26 -14.86 -1.04
C CYS A 491 -17.40 -15.78 -2.26
N ASN A 492 -18.67 -16.07 -2.57
CA ASN A 492 -19.15 -16.89 -3.68
C ASN A 492 -19.04 -16.23 -5.06
N SER A 493 -19.05 -17.09 -6.08
CA SER A 493 -18.81 -16.85 -7.51
C SER A 493 -20.08 -16.88 -8.38
N THR A 494 -19.99 -16.27 -9.59
CA THR A 494 -20.62 -16.66 -10.90
C THR A 494 -22.16 -16.48 -11.08
N PRO A 495 -22.78 -16.58 -12.31
CA PRO A 495 -22.32 -17.24 -13.56
C PRO A 495 -22.69 -16.67 -14.96
N ASN A 496 -22.09 -17.38 -15.94
CA ASN A 496 -22.23 -17.50 -17.40
C ASN A 496 -23.64 -17.50 -18.05
N ILE A 497 -23.71 -17.29 -19.39
CA ILE A 497 -24.05 -18.32 -20.43
C ILE A 497 -24.37 -17.69 -21.83
N SER A 498 -23.85 -18.34 -22.89
CA SER A 498 -24.08 -18.13 -24.34
C SER A 498 -25.40 -18.78 -24.87
N PRO A 499 -25.78 -18.65 -26.16
CA PRO A 499 -25.73 -19.88 -26.99
C PRO A 499 -25.47 -19.71 -28.51
N ALA A 500 -24.52 -20.53 -28.98
CA ALA A 500 -24.57 -21.54 -30.05
C ALA A 500 -25.45 -21.47 -31.35
N HIS A 501 -24.78 -21.95 -32.43
CA HIS A 501 -25.23 -22.80 -33.56
C HIS A 501 -25.80 -22.21 -34.88
N ALA A 502 -25.06 -22.41 -36.00
CA ALA A 502 -25.41 -23.29 -37.14
C ALA A 502 -24.30 -23.20 -38.24
N LYS A 503 -23.51 -24.24 -38.54
CA LYS A 503 -23.71 -25.43 -39.38
C LYS A 503 -23.68 -25.22 -40.92
N CYS A 504 -22.80 -26.01 -41.54
CA CYS A 504 -22.80 -26.53 -42.93
C CYS A 504 -22.35 -25.53 -44.03
N THR A 505 -21.42 -25.84 -44.94
CA THR A 505 -21.31 -27.02 -45.82
C THR A 505 -19.93 -27.01 -46.52
N ASN A 506 -19.23 -28.14 -46.52
CA ASN A 506 -18.84 -28.96 -47.68
C ASN A 506 -17.91 -28.36 -48.73
N GLY A 507 -16.86 -29.13 -49.02
CA GLY A 507 -16.15 -29.18 -50.30
C GLY A 507 -14.65 -29.34 -50.08
N SER A 508 -14.11 -30.55 -49.84
CA SER A 508 -13.65 -31.48 -50.88
C SER A 508 -12.76 -30.76 -51.91
N ASN A 509 -11.55 -31.15 -52.24
CA ASN A 509 -10.88 -32.44 -52.17
C ASN A 509 -9.46 -32.18 -52.72
N GLU A 510 -8.50 -33.04 -52.33
CA GLU A 510 -7.51 -33.67 -53.23
C GLU A 510 -6.52 -32.73 -54.01
N ASP A 511 -5.25 -33.03 -54.20
CA ASP A 511 -4.38 -34.14 -53.81
C ASP A 511 -2.99 -33.86 -54.41
N VAL A 512 -1.96 -34.33 -53.69
CA VAL A 512 -0.86 -35.17 -54.21
C VAL A 512 0.32 -34.54 -55.00
N ALA A 513 1.50 -34.77 -54.37
CA ALA A 513 2.82 -35.13 -54.92
C ALA A 513 3.67 -34.04 -55.59
N MET A 514 5.01 -34.05 -55.55
CA MET A 514 6.07 -34.87 -54.92
C MET A 514 7.40 -34.15 -55.18
N SER A 515 8.44 -34.51 -54.41
CA SER A 515 9.87 -34.49 -54.78
C SER A 515 10.70 -33.20 -54.60
N GLU A 516 11.36 -33.19 -53.45
CA GLU A 516 12.70 -32.68 -53.08
C GLU A 516 13.70 -32.44 -54.23
N THR A 517 14.52 -31.37 -54.18
CA THR A 517 15.92 -31.38 -53.66
C THR A 517 16.58 -29.96 -53.66
N SER A 518 17.06 -29.55 -52.48
CA SER A 518 18.25 -28.73 -52.13
C SER A 518 18.56 -27.34 -52.72
N THR A 519 18.43 -26.33 -51.83
CA THR A 519 19.34 -25.20 -51.50
C THR A 519 20.03 -24.37 -52.60
N SER A 520 19.68 -23.07 -52.68
CA SER A 520 20.62 -21.94 -52.51
C SER A 520 19.93 -20.57 -52.60
N SER A 521 20.53 -19.62 -51.87
CA SER A 521 20.33 -18.18 -51.74
C SER A 521 19.68 -17.37 -52.87
N GLY A 522 18.89 -16.35 -52.46
CA GLY A 522 18.93 -15.01 -53.07
C GLY A 522 17.61 -14.42 -53.56
N SER A 523 17.13 -13.40 -52.83
CA SER A 523 16.61 -12.10 -53.35
C SER A 523 15.52 -12.06 -54.44
N MET A 524 14.37 -11.43 -54.12
CA MET A 524 13.90 -10.15 -54.70
C MET A 524 12.60 -9.72 -53.97
N GLN A 525 12.63 -8.67 -53.15
CA GLN A 525 12.25 -7.28 -53.49
C GLN A 525 10.76 -7.07 -53.81
N VAL A 526 10.09 -6.33 -52.92
CA VAL A 526 9.11 -5.31 -53.32
C VAL A 526 9.31 -4.10 -52.40
N ASP A 527 9.46 -2.95 -53.06
CA ASP A 527 9.83 -1.63 -52.53
C ASP A 527 8.90 -1.05 -51.46
N ALA A 528 9.51 -0.34 -50.50
CA ALA A 528 8.88 0.77 -49.81
C ALA A 528 9.95 1.85 -49.54
N ASN A 529 9.89 2.91 -50.35
CA ASN A 529 10.67 4.14 -50.16
C ASN A 529 10.33 4.78 -48.80
N GLN A 530 11.32 4.89 -47.91
CA GLN A 530 11.25 5.77 -46.75
C GLN A 530 12.45 6.71 -46.79
N MET A 531 12.16 8.01 -46.84
CA MET A 531 13.17 9.07 -46.91
C MET A 531 13.99 9.11 -45.62
N VAL A 532 15.30 8.95 -45.78
CA VAL A 532 16.32 9.29 -44.79
C VAL A 532 16.48 10.80 -44.78
N ILE A 533 16.24 11.45 -43.64
CA ILE A 533 16.80 12.78 -43.35
C ILE A 533 17.96 12.54 -42.40
N GLU A 534 19.17 12.59 -42.94
CA GLU A 534 20.40 12.76 -42.18
C GLU A 534 20.40 14.17 -41.59
N ASN A 535 20.29 14.29 -40.28
CA ASN A 535 20.79 15.46 -39.54
C ASN A 535 22.03 15.01 -38.77
N ASN A 536 23.16 14.96 -39.48
CA ASN A 536 24.48 15.02 -38.85
C ASN A 536 24.71 16.46 -38.41
N GLU A 537 24.52 16.76 -37.13
CA GLU A 537 25.25 17.78 -36.37
C GLU A 537 24.78 17.78 -34.90
N ASN A 538 25.73 17.55 -33.97
CA ASN A 538 25.67 17.63 -32.50
C ASN A 538 25.75 16.31 -31.68
N ASP A 539 26.48 15.30 -32.16
CA ASP A 539 26.72 14.03 -31.44
C ASP A 539 27.78 14.10 -30.31
N GLU A 540 28.39 15.27 -30.05
CA GLU A 540 29.40 15.42 -28.99
C GLU A 540 28.84 15.95 -27.64
N ASN A 541 27.61 16.49 -27.62
CA ASN A 541 26.99 17.05 -26.42
C ASN A 541 25.96 16.15 -25.71
N GLU A 542 25.40 15.13 -26.37
CA GLU A 542 24.53 14.15 -25.69
C GLU A 542 25.33 13.05 -24.96
N ALA A 543 26.52 12.71 -25.45
CA ALA A 543 27.38 11.71 -24.83
C ALA A 543 28.02 12.18 -23.50
N SER A 544 28.16 13.50 -23.29
CA SER A 544 28.70 14.08 -22.06
C SER A 544 27.65 14.19 -20.94
N ASN A 545 26.35 14.28 -21.28
CA ASN A 545 25.25 14.33 -20.32
C ASN A 545 24.80 12.94 -19.82
N LYS A 546 25.10 11.85 -20.55
CA LYS A 546 24.77 10.48 -20.11
C LYS A 546 25.60 9.99 -18.92
N LYS A 547 26.83 10.49 -18.73
CA LYS A 547 27.72 10.03 -17.65
C LYS A 547 27.23 10.35 -16.22
N GLY A 548 26.23 11.23 -16.07
CA GLY A 548 25.72 11.67 -14.77
C GLY A 548 24.43 10.97 -14.30
N CYS A 549 23.87 10.02 -15.07
CA CYS A 549 22.57 9.40 -14.77
C CYS A 549 22.59 7.87 -14.66
N ASP A 550 23.78 7.26 -14.62
CA ASP A 550 23.90 5.81 -14.47
C ASP A 550 23.73 5.41 -13.00
N LEU A 551 22.93 4.37 -12.75
CA LEU A 551 22.80 3.75 -11.43
C LEU A 551 24.19 3.35 -10.89
N THR A 552 24.44 3.60 -9.61
CA THR A 552 25.68 3.20 -8.94
C THR A 552 25.47 2.04 -7.97
N PHE A 553 26.57 1.50 -7.45
CA PHE A 553 26.52 0.52 -6.36
C PHE A 553 25.85 1.11 -5.11
N GLU A 554 26.18 2.36 -4.77
CA GLU A 554 25.66 3.07 -3.60
C GLU A 554 24.15 3.29 -3.71
N ASP A 555 23.65 3.59 -4.91
CA ASP A 555 22.21 3.76 -5.17
C ASP A 555 21.44 2.45 -4.93
N LEU A 556 21.97 1.32 -5.41
CA LEU A 556 21.35 0.00 -5.17
C LEU A 556 21.54 -0.48 -3.72
N ALA A 557 22.66 -0.14 -3.07
CA ALA A 557 22.85 -0.43 -1.65
C ALA A 557 21.85 0.34 -0.78
N LEU A 558 21.61 1.62 -1.08
CA LEU A 558 20.55 2.41 -0.47
C LEU A 558 19.18 1.78 -0.73
N LEU A 559 18.88 1.38 -1.96
CA LEU A 559 17.62 0.71 -2.29
C LEU A 559 17.40 -0.57 -1.46
N CYS A 560 18.43 -1.41 -1.33
CA CYS A 560 18.38 -2.63 -0.53
C CYS A 560 18.18 -2.34 0.97
N ASP A 561 18.80 -1.28 1.51
CA ASP A 561 18.62 -0.89 2.90
C ASP A 561 17.23 -0.32 3.19
N LEU A 562 16.66 0.43 2.24
CA LEU A 562 15.29 0.96 2.32
C LEU A 562 14.23 -0.16 2.31
N PHE A 563 14.50 -1.25 1.59
CA PHE A 563 13.58 -2.38 1.40
C PHE A 563 14.26 -3.70 1.80
N TYR A 564 14.58 -3.85 3.09
CA TYR A 564 15.48 -4.90 3.55
C TYR A 564 14.80 -6.27 3.79
N LEU A 565 14.29 -6.55 4.99
CA LEU A 565 13.72 -7.85 5.38
C LEU A 565 12.40 -7.72 6.17
N PRO A 566 11.64 -8.82 6.35
CA PRO A 566 10.33 -8.77 7.01
C PRO A 566 10.34 -8.28 8.47
N PHE A 567 11.46 -8.47 9.17
CA PHE A 567 11.62 -8.19 10.61
C PHE A 567 12.79 -7.24 10.90
N GLU A 568 13.36 -6.61 9.87
CA GLU A 568 14.56 -5.79 9.98
C GLU A 568 14.60 -4.75 8.86
N HIS A 569 14.87 -3.50 9.23
CA HIS A 569 15.20 -2.43 8.29
C HIS A 569 16.70 -2.38 8.05
N GLY A 570 17.15 -1.95 6.87
CA GLY A 570 18.57 -1.79 6.60
C GLY A 570 19.22 -0.65 7.39
N GLY A 571 20.55 -0.57 7.37
CA GLY A 571 21.30 0.39 8.18
C GLY A 571 20.96 1.84 7.85
N GLN A 572 20.98 2.20 6.56
CA GLN A 572 20.64 3.56 6.11
C GLN A 572 19.17 3.93 6.39
N ALA A 573 18.27 2.95 6.35
CA ALA A 573 16.86 3.15 6.73
C ALA A 573 16.68 3.46 8.22
N LEU A 574 17.40 2.74 9.09
CA LEU A 574 17.40 3.01 10.53
C LEU A 574 18.01 4.38 10.84
N GLN A 575 19.06 4.77 10.13
CA GLN A 575 19.66 6.09 10.25
C GLN A 575 18.66 7.20 9.91
N LEU A 576 17.90 7.07 8.82
CA LEU A 576 16.83 8.02 8.47
C LEU A 576 15.79 8.17 9.58
N LEU A 577 15.32 7.06 10.16
CA LEU A 577 14.37 7.07 11.29
C LEU A 577 14.96 7.82 12.49
N GLN A 578 16.21 7.51 12.85
CA GLN A 578 16.90 8.06 14.02
C GLN A 578 17.20 9.55 13.86
N GLU A 579 17.74 9.97 12.72
CA GLU A 579 18.04 11.38 12.43
C GLU A 579 16.78 12.22 12.51
N PHE A 580 15.69 11.79 11.86
CA PHE A 580 14.43 12.53 11.92
C PHE A 580 13.92 12.66 13.35
N ASN A 581 13.89 11.56 14.11
CA ASN A 581 13.36 11.58 15.48
C ASN A 581 14.22 12.44 16.43
N TRP A 582 15.54 12.38 16.30
CA TRP A 582 16.43 13.20 17.09
C TRP A 582 16.25 14.69 16.76
N LEU A 583 16.19 15.06 15.47
CA LEU A 583 15.99 16.43 15.03
C LEU A 583 14.65 16.99 15.54
N LYS A 584 13.58 16.20 15.44
CA LYS A 584 12.25 16.56 15.95
C LYS A 584 12.27 16.75 17.48
N SER A 585 12.88 15.84 18.22
CA SER A 585 12.92 15.86 19.69
C SER A 585 13.76 17.02 20.23
N ASN A 586 14.81 17.41 19.51
CA ASN A 586 15.74 18.47 19.90
C ASN A 586 15.47 19.82 19.23
N ALA A 587 14.33 19.97 18.54
CA ALA A 587 13.97 21.22 17.83
C ALA A 587 13.86 22.45 18.76
N HIS A 588 13.64 22.24 20.07
CA HIS A 588 13.64 23.30 21.08
C HIS A 588 14.97 24.09 21.15
N LEU A 589 16.09 23.48 20.75
CA LEU A 589 17.40 24.14 20.66
C LEU A 589 17.39 25.28 19.64
N VAL A 590 16.73 25.07 18.49
CA VAL A 590 16.61 26.08 17.42
C VAL A 590 15.79 27.28 17.90
N VAL A 591 14.71 27.04 18.64
CA VAL A 591 13.87 28.10 19.22
C VAL A 591 14.70 28.95 20.20
N ALA A 592 15.44 28.31 21.10
CA ALA A 592 16.29 29.00 22.06
C ALA A 592 17.39 29.84 21.38
N ALA A 593 18.00 29.30 20.32
CA ALA A 593 19.01 30.01 19.52
C ALA A 593 18.44 31.25 18.83
N ASN A 594 17.26 31.13 18.20
CA ASN A 594 16.61 32.24 17.53
C ASN A 594 16.17 33.35 18.51
N GLN A 595 15.68 32.98 19.70
CA GLN A 595 15.34 33.94 20.76
C GLN A 595 16.56 34.70 21.29
N LYS A 596 17.69 34.02 21.49
CA LYS A 596 18.94 34.61 21.98
C LYS A 596 19.76 35.31 20.88
N LYS A 597 19.38 35.15 19.61
CA LYS A 597 20.17 35.53 18.42
C LYS A 597 21.61 34.99 18.48
N ASP A 598 21.77 33.81 19.09
CA ASP A 598 23.06 33.16 19.29
C ASP A 598 22.97 31.73 18.77
N ARG A 599 23.66 31.47 17.66
CA ARG A 599 23.78 30.15 17.02
C ARG A 599 25.14 29.50 17.28
N THR A 600 25.94 30.06 18.18
CA THR A 600 27.32 29.61 18.40
C THR A 600 27.44 28.46 19.40
N SER A 601 26.34 28.08 20.07
CA SER A 601 26.39 26.96 21.01
C SER A 601 26.62 25.63 20.28
N PRO A 602 27.47 24.73 20.82
CA PRO A 602 27.77 23.45 20.19
C PRO A 602 26.52 22.61 19.88
N GLU A 603 25.51 22.62 20.74
CA GLU A 603 24.28 21.83 20.60
C GLU A 603 23.41 22.34 19.43
N VAL A 604 23.43 23.64 19.17
CA VAL A 604 22.70 24.23 18.03
C VAL A 604 23.43 23.93 16.74
N GLN A 605 24.77 23.97 16.75
CA GLN A 605 25.59 23.57 15.60
C GLN A 605 25.41 22.09 15.26
N GLU A 606 25.35 21.22 16.28
CA GLU A 606 25.02 19.80 16.10
C GLU A 606 23.66 19.63 15.44
N TRP A 607 22.63 20.38 15.89
CA TRP A 607 21.30 20.30 15.28
C TRP A 607 21.31 20.65 13.80
N PHE A 608 21.98 21.73 13.41
CA PHE A 608 22.07 22.12 12.00
C PHE A 608 22.94 21.15 11.17
N SER A 609 24.03 20.62 11.73
CA SER A 609 24.86 19.60 11.10
C SER A 609 24.07 18.31 10.82
N ARG A 610 23.28 17.85 11.79
CA ARG A 610 22.41 16.69 11.61
C ARG A 610 21.25 16.96 10.64
N ALA A 611 20.73 18.18 10.60
CA ALA A 611 19.72 18.58 9.62
C ALA A 611 20.29 18.60 8.19
N GLU A 612 21.55 19.01 8.02
CA GLU A 612 22.28 18.91 6.75
C GLU A 612 22.46 17.45 6.33
N LYS A 613 22.87 16.57 7.26
CA LYS A 613 22.94 15.12 7.03
C LYS A 613 21.60 14.51 6.61
N MET A 614 20.49 14.92 7.23
CA MET A 614 19.13 14.51 6.81
C MET A 614 18.80 14.97 5.38
N ASN A 615 19.25 16.17 5.01
CA ASN A 615 19.10 16.67 3.65
C ASN A 615 19.94 15.87 2.64
N GLU A 616 21.20 15.53 2.96
CA GLU A 616 22.07 14.68 2.12
C GLU A 616 21.50 13.27 1.91
N MET A 617 20.93 12.66 2.95
CA MET A 617 20.24 11.37 2.81
C MET A 617 19.00 11.49 1.90
N THR A 618 18.25 12.58 2.02
CA THR A 618 17.09 12.87 1.15
C THR A 618 17.53 13.05 -0.31
N GLU A 619 18.63 13.76 -0.54
CA GLU A 619 19.24 13.95 -1.86
C GLU A 619 19.73 12.64 -2.47
N SER A 620 20.29 11.74 -1.65
CA SER A 620 20.70 10.40 -2.09
C SER A 620 19.50 9.56 -2.57
N VAL A 621 18.35 9.67 -1.90
CA VAL A 621 17.10 9.01 -2.35
C VAL A 621 16.56 9.64 -3.63
N ASN A 622 16.63 10.97 -3.78
CA ASN A 622 16.26 11.66 -5.02
C ASN A 622 17.17 11.25 -6.19
N ARG A 623 18.47 11.12 -5.94
CA ARG A 623 19.45 10.63 -6.93
C ARG A 623 19.13 9.22 -7.37
N LEU A 624 18.90 8.29 -6.42
CA LEU A 624 18.44 6.93 -6.69
C LEU A 624 17.18 6.92 -7.56
N PHE A 625 16.17 7.72 -7.23
CA PHE A 625 14.93 7.81 -8.02
C PHE A 625 15.18 8.28 -9.46
N ASN A 626 16.03 9.31 -9.64
CA ASN A 626 16.36 9.83 -10.96
C ASN A 626 17.13 8.81 -11.80
N HIS A 627 18.18 8.19 -11.23
CA HIS A 627 18.99 7.17 -11.92
C HIS A 627 18.17 5.93 -12.26
N MET A 628 17.28 5.50 -11.36
CA MET A 628 16.35 4.40 -11.61
C MET A 628 15.38 4.75 -12.75
N SER A 629 14.83 5.96 -12.74
CA SER A 629 13.89 6.41 -13.78
C SER A 629 14.52 6.50 -15.18
N SER A 630 15.83 6.74 -15.25
CA SER A 630 16.62 6.77 -16.50
C SER A 630 17.22 5.43 -16.92
N CYS A 631 17.03 4.34 -16.17
CA CYS A 631 17.64 3.07 -16.53
C CYS A 631 17.09 2.47 -17.84
N ASP A 632 17.96 1.73 -18.53
CA ASP A 632 17.67 1.08 -19.81
C ASP A 632 16.73 -0.13 -19.65
N ASN A 633 16.78 -0.78 -18.49
CA ASN A 633 15.94 -1.94 -18.19
C ASN A 633 14.57 -1.50 -17.64
N ARG A 634 13.61 -1.28 -18.55
CA ARG A 634 12.27 -0.81 -18.17
C ARG A 634 11.48 -1.85 -17.39
N GLU A 635 11.73 -3.15 -17.54
CA GLU A 635 11.05 -4.18 -16.73
C GLU A 635 11.39 -4.00 -15.23
N LEU A 636 12.67 -3.84 -14.90
CA LEU A 636 13.11 -3.61 -13.53
C LEU A 636 12.56 -2.30 -12.95
N LEU A 637 12.53 -1.24 -13.76
CA LEU A 637 11.92 0.01 -13.33
C LEU A 637 10.45 -0.20 -12.95
N TYR A 638 9.65 -0.82 -13.82
CA TYR A 638 8.21 -0.94 -13.58
C TYR A 638 7.91 -1.80 -12.35
N ASP A 639 8.68 -2.87 -12.13
CA ASP A 639 8.57 -3.72 -10.93
C ASP A 639 8.84 -2.93 -9.63
N LEU A 640 9.76 -1.96 -9.66
CA LEU A 640 10.23 -1.27 -8.44
C LEU A 640 9.68 0.16 -8.27
N TYR A 641 9.07 0.74 -9.32
CA TYR A 641 8.74 2.17 -9.37
C TYR A 641 7.80 2.61 -8.25
N SER A 642 6.73 1.84 -8.00
CA SER A 642 5.72 2.19 -6.99
C SER A 642 6.34 2.33 -5.59
N TYR A 643 7.23 1.41 -5.23
CA TYR A 643 7.94 1.41 -3.94
C TYR A 643 8.87 2.62 -3.81
N ILE A 644 9.72 2.86 -4.82
CA ILE A 644 10.72 3.94 -4.80
C ILE A 644 10.02 5.31 -4.82
N TRP A 645 8.98 5.46 -5.63
CA TRP A 645 8.21 6.69 -5.74
C TRP A 645 7.52 7.08 -4.42
N ASP A 646 6.95 6.09 -3.70
CA ASP A 646 6.28 6.35 -2.42
C ASP A 646 7.29 6.74 -1.33
N ILE A 647 8.35 5.94 -1.14
CA ILE A 647 9.33 6.20 -0.09
C ILE A 647 10.09 7.52 -0.31
N ARG A 648 10.45 7.85 -1.56
CA ARG A 648 11.05 9.14 -1.92
C ARG A 648 10.16 10.30 -1.50
N GLY A 649 8.86 10.15 -1.72
CA GLY A 649 7.87 11.13 -1.35
C GLY A 649 7.77 11.38 0.15
N VAL A 650 7.75 10.30 0.94
CA VAL A 650 7.69 10.37 2.40
C VAL A 650 8.96 10.95 2.99
N ILE A 651 10.14 10.56 2.51
CA ILE A 651 11.41 11.11 2.98
C ILE A 651 11.52 12.61 2.64
N SER A 652 11.11 13.00 1.43
CA SER A 652 11.06 14.41 1.03
C SER A 652 10.11 15.23 1.91
N LEU A 653 8.95 14.66 2.27
CA LEU A 653 7.98 15.27 3.17
C LEU A 653 8.57 15.48 4.58
N LEU A 654 9.23 14.46 5.13
CA LEU A 654 9.91 14.54 6.42
C LEU A 654 10.99 15.63 6.42
N ASN A 655 11.83 15.66 5.38
CA ASN A 655 12.87 16.70 5.24
C ASN A 655 12.27 18.12 5.11
N SER A 656 11.13 18.26 4.43
CA SER A 656 10.40 19.53 4.35
C SER A 656 9.95 20.02 5.72
N TYR A 657 9.50 19.10 6.58
CA TYR A 657 9.15 19.39 7.97
C TYR A 657 10.37 19.76 8.82
N ILE A 658 11.51 19.10 8.64
CA ILE A 658 12.78 19.50 9.29
C ILE A 658 13.21 20.91 8.87
N LYS A 659 13.11 21.25 7.57
CA LYS A 659 13.39 22.61 7.07
C LYS A 659 12.48 23.65 7.70
N TRP A 660 11.22 23.31 7.97
CA TRP A 660 10.31 24.16 8.73
C TRP A 660 10.74 24.32 10.20
N LEU A 661 11.12 23.23 10.88
CA LEU A 661 11.63 23.28 12.25
C LEU A 661 12.90 24.14 12.38
N ALA A 662 13.76 24.15 11.36
CA ALA A 662 14.95 25.01 11.31
C ALA A 662 14.59 26.52 11.39
N GLY A 663 13.35 26.90 11.04
CA GLY A 663 12.82 28.26 11.21
C GLY A 663 12.58 28.64 12.68
N GLY A 664 12.40 27.67 13.58
CA GLY A 664 12.27 27.88 15.03
C GLY A 664 11.03 28.68 15.47
N GLN A 665 9.96 28.68 14.66
CA GLN A 665 8.72 29.42 14.92
C GLN A 665 7.60 28.48 15.42
N PHE A 666 7.77 27.94 16.62
CA PHE A 666 6.80 27.06 17.27
C PHE A 666 6.89 27.17 18.81
N PRO A 667 5.81 26.84 19.55
CA PRO A 667 5.79 26.98 21.00
C PRO A 667 6.61 25.88 21.71
N PRO A 668 7.09 26.14 22.94
CA PRO A 668 7.75 25.12 23.76
C PRO A 668 6.89 23.89 24.07
N SER A 669 5.56 24.00 23.94
CA SER A 669 4.60 22.91 24.14
C SER A 669 4.48 21.95 22.93
N MET A 670 5.20 22.20 21.82
CA MET A 670 5.19 21.35 20.62
C MET A 670 5.31 19.83 20.91
N PRO A 671 6.19 19.35 21.82
CA PRO A 671 6.28 17.92 22.10
C PRO A 671 4.96 17.30 22.58
N SER A 672 4.15 18.06 23.33
CA SER A 672 2.84 17.59 23.83
C SER A 672 1.81 17.40 22.73
N TYR A 673 1.94 18.09 21.59
CA TYR A 673 1.00 18.01 20.47
C TYR A 673 1.43 17.03 19.37
N THR A 674 2.72 16.71 19.31
CA THR A 674 3.35 15.99 18.19
C THR A 674 3.83 14.59 18.56
N GLN A 675 3.56 14.13 19.79
CA GLN A 675 3.89 12.80 20.26
C GLN A 675 2.95 11.77 19.65
N GLY A 676 3.48 10.93 18.75
CA GLY A 676 2.74 9.83 18.17
C GLY A 676 2.55 8.68 19.16
N THR A 677 1.38 8.04 19.13
CA THR A 677 1.05 6.91 20.02
C THR A 677 1.68 5.60 19.58
N TYR A 678 1.90 5.40 18.28
CA TYR A 678 2.44 4.16 17.70
C TYR A 678 3.51 4.45 16.65
N THR A 679 4.74 4.68 17.09
CA THR A 679 5.89 4.96 16.22
C THR A 679 7.00 3.95 16.47
N TRP A 680 8.01 3.92 15.60
CA TRP A 680 9.23 3.13 15.79
C TRP A 680 9.90 3.35 17.16
N PHE A 681 9.73 4.55 17.74
CA PHE A 681 10.30 4.94 19.04
C PHE A 681 9.34 4.75 20.21
N SER A 682 8.12 4.27 19.97
CA SER A 682 7.19 3.89 21.03
C SER A 682 7.69 2.62 21.73
N LYS A 683 7.61 2.61 23.07
CA LYS A 683 8.04 1.48 23.90
C LYS A 683 7.40 0.16 23.45
N GLY A 684 8.22 -0.85 23.14
CA GLY A 684 7.75 -2.18 22.74
C GLY A 684 7.53 -2.34 21.24
N TRP A 685 7.48 -1.26 20.45
CA TRP A 685 7.19 -1.36 19.01
C TRP A 685 8.35 -2.03 18.26
N LYS A 686 9.56 -1.47 18.40
CA LYS A 686 10.79 -2.00 17.80
C LYS A 686 11.03 -3.45 18.23
N GLU A 687 10.88 -3.74 19.53
CA GLU A 687 11.12 -5.08 20.07
C GLU A 687 10.14 -6.09 19.49
N THR A 688 8.85 -5.74 19.40
CA THR A 688 7.83 -6.64 18.84
C THR A 688 7.99 -6.83 17.33
N PHE A 689 8.35 -5.76 16.60
CA PHE A 689 8.64 -5.84 15.16
C PHE A 689 9.84 -6.77 14.90
N MET A 690 10.92 -6.57 15.66
CA MET A 690 12.14 -7.33 15.46
C MET A 690 12.04 -8.73 16.03
N SER A 691 11.21 -9.04 17.03
CA SER A 691 11.29 -10.34 17.73
C SER A 691 11.02 -11.54 16.81
N GLY A 692 10.11 -11.39 15.86
CA GLY A 692 9.58 -12.50 15.06
C GLY A 692 8.44 -13.26 15.76
N ASP A 693 8.01 -12.81 16.95
CA ASP A 693 6.88 -13.41 17.70
C ASP A 693 5.52 -13.07 17.12
N GLN A 694 5.43 -11.99 16.34
CA GLN A 694 4.27 -11.65 15.51
C GLN A 694 4.58 -11.95 14.04
N GLU A 695 3.54 -12.19 13.25
CA GLU A 695 3.71 -12.34 11.80
C GLU A 695 3.89 -10.96 11.13
N PRO A 696 4.67 -10.85 10.04
CA PRO A 696 5.03 -9.56 9.44
C PRO A 696 3.84 -8.70 8.99
N TRP A 697 2.70 -9.29 8.62
CA TRP A 697 1.50 -8.55 8.20
C TRP A 697 0.79 -7.80 9.33
N VAL A 698 1.19 -8.02 10.59
CA VAL A 698 0.79 -7.16 11.72
C VAL A 698 1.39 -5.76 11.57
N PHE A 699 2.61 -5.67 11.02
CA PHE A 699 3.33 -4.42 10.78
C PHE A 699 3.22 -4.00 9.32
N ARG A 700 2.03 -3.50 8.95
CA ARG A 700 1.74 -3.10 7.56
C ARG A 700 2.55 -1.88 7.10
N GLY A 701 2.94 -1.91 5.83
CA GLY A 701 3.53 -0.80 5.07
C GLY A 701 5.04 -0.59 5.26
N GLY A 702 5.72 -1.43 6.06
CA GLY A 702 7.16 -1.41 6.23
C GLY A 702 7.74 -0.05 6.65
N LEU A 703 8.97 0.24 6.21
CA LEU A 703 9.70 1.46 6.51
C LEU A 703 8.92 2.73 6.12
N THR A 704 8.26 2.72 4.97
CA THR A 704 7.45 3.85 4.49
C THR A 704 6.36 4.21 5.51
N ALA A 705 5.65 3.22 6.06
CA ALA A 705 4.65 3.47 7.09
C ALA A 705 5.26 3.92 8.41
N ASP A 706 6.40 3.35 8.82
CA ASP A 706 7.11 3.78 10.03
C ASP A 706 7.54 5.25 9.95
N LEU A 707 8.05 5.68 8.79
CA LEU A 707 8.39 7.07 8.49
C LEU A 707 7.14 7.99 8.47
N GLN A 708 6.04 7.55 7.85
CA GLN A 708 4.79 8.31 7.81
C GLN A 708 4.24 8.58 9.22
N ARG A 709 4.30 7.60 10.13
CA ARG A 709 3.84 7.76 11.52
C ARG A 709 4.65 8.77 12.35
N LEU A 710 5.82 9.21 11.86
CA LEU A 710 6.62 10.23 12.54
C LEU A 710 6.14 11.67 12.24
N ILE A 711 5.40 11.86 11.15
CA ILE A 711 4.74 13.13 10.81
C ILE A 711 3.61 13.38 11.81
N PRO A 712 3.53 14.58 12.44
CA PRO A 712 2.54 14.88 13.46
C PRO A 712 1.16 15.21 12.85
N VAL A 713 0.48 14.19 12.31
CA VAL A 713 -0.88 14.26 11.77
C VAL A 713 -1.60 12.97 12.21
N ASP A 714 -2.50 13.07 13.19
CA ASP A 714 -3.17 11.91 13.81
C ASP A 714 -4.25 11.34 12.88
N SER A 715 -4.92 12.20 12.11
CA SER A 715 -5.98 11.82 11.15
C SER A 715 -5.55 12.04 9.70
N GLY A 716 -4.45 11.41 9.28
CA GLY A 716 -3.81 11.64 7.98
C GLY A 716 -3.80 10.46 7.00
N ASN A 717 -4.40 9.31 7.33
CA ASN A 717 -4.27 8.10 6.52
C ASN A 717 -4.68 8.31 5.04
N ASP A 718 -5.73 9.09 4.80
CA ASP A 718 -6.22 9.45 3.47
C ASP A 718 -5.25 10.36 2.68
N LEU A 719 -4.43 11.16 3.38
CA LEU A 719 -3.37 11.97 2.77
C LEU A 719 -2.21 11.12 2.26
N PHE A 720 -2.05 9.90 2.79
CA PHE A 720 -1.04 8.93 2.36
C PHE A 720 -1.58 7.86 1.39
N VAL A 721 -2.83 8.01 0.92
CA VAL A 721 -3.39 7.16 -0.14
C VAL A 721 -3.16 7.83 -1.49
N TYR A 722 -2.30 7.25 -2.31
CA TYR A 722 -1.95 7.78 -3.62
C TYR A 722 -2.39 6.84 -4.74
N LYS A 723 -2.78 7.41 -5.88
CA LYS A 723 -2.75 6.69 -7.15
C LYS A 723 -1.35 6.88 -7.73
N VAL A 724 -0.62 5.78 -7.90
CA VAL A 724 0.68 5.79 -8.61
C VAL A 724 0.44 6.30 -10.04
N PRO A 725 1.35 7.10 -10.61
CA PRO A 725 1.28 7.49 -12.02
C PRO A 725 1.08 6.27 -12.94
N ASP A 726 0.29 6.40 -14.01
CA ASP A 726 0.04 5.27 -14.92
C ASP A 726 1.30 4.88 -15.72
N ILE A 727 2.25 5.82 -15.88
CA ILE A 727 3.56 5.65 -16.54
C ILE A 727 4.64 6.26 -15.65
N PRO A 728 5.84 5.65 -15.52
CA PRO A 728 6.93 6.21 -14.73
C PRO A 728 7.28 7.63 -15.20
N THR A 729 7.41 8.56 -14.25
CA THR A 729 7.76 9.95 -14.50
C THR A 729 9.07 10.27 -13.81
N ASN A 730 9.94 11.03 -14.47
CA ASN A 730 11.15 11.60 -13.86
C ASN A 730 10.90 12.97 -13.23
N ARG A 731 9.67 13.51 -13.29
CA ARG A 731 9.38 14.85 -12.76
C ARG A 731 9.40 14.82 -11.24
N VAL A 732 10.32 15.58 -10.67
CA VAL A 732 10.50 15.70 -9.23
C VAL A 732 9.86 17.00 -8.74
N PHE A 733 9.05 16.88 -7.68
CA PHE A 733 8.51 18.03 -6.95
C PHE A 733 9.14 18.09 -5.56
N THR A 734 9.53 19.29 -5.16
CA THR A 734 10.12 19.59 -3.85
C THR A 734 9.20 20.54 -3.10
N ILE A 735 8.84 20.16 -1.88
CA ILE A 735 8.12 21.03 -0.95
C ILE A 735 9.14 21.68 -0.04
N ARG A 736 9.00 22.98 0.21
CA ARG A 736 9.84 23.68 1.19
C ARG A 736 9.08 24.85 1.83
N PRO A 737 9.53 25.32 3.01
CA PRO A 737 9.04 26.57 3.58
C PRO A 737 9.19 27.74 2.59
N TYR A 738 8.23 28.65 2.62
CA TYR A 738 8.22 29.89 1.86
C TYR A 738 9.38 30.82 2.28
N LEU A 739 9.99 31.48 1.29
CA LEU A 739 10.94 32.57 1.48
C LEU A 739 10.34 33.87 0.94
N PRO A 740 10.65 35.04 1.51
CA PRO A 740 10.15 36.33 1.00
C PRO A 740 10.48 36.60 -0.48
N THR A 741 11.55 35.99 -1.00
CA THR A 741 11.92 36.07 -2.44
C THR A 741 10.96 35.32 -3.35
N ASP A 742 10.13 34.42 -2.81
CA ASP A 742 9.16 33.62 -3.57
C ASP A 742 7.86 34.39 -3.84
N GLU A 743 7.64 35.56 -3.24
CA GLU A 743 6.36 36.30 -3.26
C GLU A 743 5.82 36.49 -4.68
N GLU A 744 6.67 36.97 -5.60
CA GLU A 744 6.27 37.23 -6.99
C GLU A 744 5.82 35.95 -7.70
N ALA A 745 6.52 34.83 -7.47
CA ALA A 745 6.18 33.54 -8.06
C ALA A 745 4.89 32.95 -7.48
N VAL A 746 4.68 33.09 -6.16
CA VAL A 746 3.41 32.69 -5.50
C VAL A 746 2.24 33.52 -6.04
N TYR A 747 2.44 34.83 -6.23
CA TYR A 747 1.45 35.73 -6.81
C TYR A 747 1.13 35.34 -8.26
N GLU A 748 2.14 34.95 -9.04
CA GLU A 748 1.94 34.46 -10.41
C GLU A 748 1.08 33.18 -10.42
N VAL A 749 1.37 32.21 -9.56
CA VAL A 749 0.56 30.97 -9.44
C VAL A 749 -0.87 31.31 -9.04
N CYS A 750 -1.07 32.13 -8.00
CA CYS A 750 -2.40 32.56 -7.53
C CYS A 750 -3.22 33.22 -8.65
N ASN A 751 -2.59 34.11 -9.41
CA ASN A 751 -3.25 34.80 -10.52
C ASN A 751 -3.59 33.85 -11.68
N LYS A 752 -2.75 32.85 -11.98
CA LYS A 752 -3.02 31.86 -13.04
C LYS A 752 -4.18 30.95 -12.66
N THR A 753 -4.19 30.45 -11.42
CA THR A 753 -5.24 29.53 -10.96
C THR A 753 -6.58 30.24 -10.77
N PHE A 754 -6.58 31.53 -10.43
CA PHE A 754 -7.79 32.35 -10.42
C PHE A 754 -8.35 32.58 -11.84
N LYS A 755 -7.48 32.76 -12.85
CA LYS A 755 -7.89 33.03 -14.24
C LYS A 755 -8.43 31.81 -14.98
N GLU A 756 -7.93 30.60 -14.73
CA GLU A 756 -8.43 29.40 -15.42
C GLU A 756 -9.86 28.98 -14.99
N GLY A 757 -10.44 29.62 -13.96
CA GLY A 757 -11.86 29.50 -13.61
C GLY A 757 -12.82 30.36 -14.45
N LEU A 758 -12.30 31.27 -15.28
CA LEU A 758 -13.07 32.19 -16.12
C LEU A 758 -12.39 32.34 -17.49
N GLU A 759 -13.03 31.85 -18.56
CA GLU A 759 -12.60 32.10 -19.94
C GLU A 759 -12.60 33.62 -20.25
N ASP A 760 -11.54 34.38 -19.93
CA ASP A 760 -11.35 35.69 -20.58
C ASP A 760 -9.93 36.26 -20.58
N GLN A 761 -9.57 36.91 -21.69
CA GLN A 761 -8.21 37.29 -22.12
C GLN A 761 -7.76 38.71 -21.73
N LEU A 762 -8.41 39.39 -20.78
CA LEU A 762 -8.05 40.78 -20.45
C LEU A 762 -6.99 40.84 -19.33
N ARG A 763 -5.80 41.35 -19.68
CA ARG A 763 -4.70 41.58 -18.74
C ARG A 763 -5.04 42.78 -17.85
N TYR A 764 -4.98 42.61 -16.53
CA TYR A 764 -5.06 43.74 -15.60
C TYR A 764 -3.99 44.80 -15.95
N PRO A 765 -4.28 46.11 -15.76
CA PRO A 765 -3.25 47.14 -15.80
C PRO A 765 -2.10 46.80 -14.85
N ASP A 766 -0.87 47.23 -15.16
CA ASP A 766 0.32 46.88 -14.36
C ASP A 766 0.22 47.25 -12.87
N GLY A 767 -0.52 48.32 -12.54
CA GLY A 767 -0.79 48.72 -11.16
C GLY A 767 -1.76 47.81 -10.39
N LEU A 768 -2.52 46.96 -11.10
CA LEU A 768 -3.52 46.03 -10.53
C LEU A 768 -3.15 44.56 -10.76
N LYS A 769 -1.94 44.29 -11.27
CA LYS A 769 -1.48 42.93 -11.59
C LYS A 769 -1.51 41.98 -10.38
N ASN A 770 -1.36 42.52 -9.18
CA ASN A 770 -1.29 41.77 -7.92
C ASN A 770 -2.62 41.80 -7.14
N LEU A 771 -3.67 42.46 -7.64
CA LEU A 771 -4.91 42.71 -6.90
C LEU A 771 -5.54 41.45 -6.29
N GLN A 772 -5.62 40.36 -7.07
CA GLN A 772 -6.21 39.11 -6.60
C GLN A 772 -5.30 38.37 -5.63
N ALA A 773 -4.00 38.33 -5.91
CA ALA A 773 -3.01 37.72 -5.02
C ALA A 773 -2.95 38.45 -3.66
N ASP A 774 -2.94 39.78 -3.65
CA ASP A 774 -3.00 40.59 -2.43
C ASP A 774 -4.28 40.36 -1.61
N ARG A 775 -5.38 40.00 -2.26
CA ARG A 775 -6.64 39.65 -1.58
C ARG A 775 -6.58 38.25 -0.97
N ILE A 776 -6.09 37.27 -1.71
CA ILE A 776 -6.23 35.85 -1.37
C ILE A 776 -5.05 35.34 -0.52
N VAL A 777 -3.82 35.62 -0.93
CA VAL A 777 -2.61 34.99 -0.38
C VAL A 777 -1.68 35.99 0.33
N GLY A 778 -1.63 37.25 -0.14
CA GLY A 778 -0.82 38.33 0.45
C GLY A 778 -0.86 38.44 1.98
N PRO A 779 -2.05 38.49 2.64
CA PRO A 779 -2.09 38.64 4.09
C PRO A 779 -1.48 37.44 4.84
N TYR A 780 -1.55 36.23 4.27
CA TYR A 780 -0.90 35.06 4.87
C TYR A 780 0.62 35.17 4.77
N LEU A 781 1.15 35.55 3.59
CA LEU A 781 2.60 35.69 3.38
C LEU A 781 3.21 36.80 4.24
N THR A 782 2.48 37.89 4.48
CA THR A 782 2.96 39.02 5.28
C THR A 782 2.82 38.79 6.78
N LEU A 783 1.67 38.25 7.23
CA LEU A 783 1.36 38.18 8.67
C LEU A 783 1.74 36.83 9.31
N HIS A 784 1.78 35.75 8.52
CA HIS A 784 2.10 34.38 8.95
C HIS A 784 2.95 33.61 7.91
N PRO A 785 4.12 34.14 7.48
CA PRO A 785 4.99 33.46 6.53
C PRO A 785 5.46 32.08 7.00
N GLU A 786 5.51 31.84 8.31
CA GLU A 786 5.93 30.58 8.93
C GLU A 786 4.95 29.42 8.70
N PHE A 787 3.72 29.70 8.29
CA PHE A 787 2.73 28.71 7.89
C PHE A 787 2.51 28.73 6.37
N SER A 788 3.54 29.11 5.61
CA SER A 788 3.51 29.11 4.14
C SER A 788 4.55 28.15 3.59
N PHE A 789 4.10 27.29 2.67
CA PHE A 789 4.92 26.33 1.95
C PHE A 789 4.72 26.51 0.45
N VAL A 790 5.79 26.26 -0.31
CA VAL A 790 5.77 26.28 -1.77
C VAL A 790 6.15 24.91 -2.30
N VAL A 791 5.65 24.60 -3.50
CA VAL A 791 6.08 23.45 -4.30
C VAL A 791 6.81 23.98 -5.51
N GLU A 792 8.04 23.51 -5.71
CA GLU A 792 8.83 23.81 -6.89
C GLU A 792 9.12 22.53 -7.68
N ASP A 793 9.16 22.70 -9.00
CA ASP A 793 9.80 21.74 -9.92
C ASP A 793 11.18 22.28 -10.35
N GLU A 794 11.82 21.64 -11.32
CA GLU A 794 13.15 22.05 -11.82
C GLU A 794 13.19 23.47 -12.41
N LYS A 795 12.04 24.08 -12.75
CA LYS A 795 11.95 25.35 -13.46
C LYS A 795 11.44 26.50 -12.59
N SER A 796 10.43 26.23 -11.76
CA SER A 796 9.70 27.29 -11.06
C SER A 796 8.83 26.77 -9.91
N ILE A 797 8.31 27.69 -9.11
CA ILE A 797 7.24 27.40 -8.16
C ILE A 797 5.95 27.10 -8.94
N VAL A 798 5.37 25.94 -8.67
CA VAL A 798 4.16 25.43 -9.33
C VAL A 798 2.95 25.38 -8.40
N GLY A 799 3.12 25.77 -7.14
CA GLY A 799 2.08 25.65 -6.14
C GLY A 799 2.45 26.24 -4.79
N TYR A 800 1.44 26.54 -3.97
CA TYR A 800 1.61 27.05 -2.62
C TYR A 800 0.49 26.57 -1.69
N ALA A 801 0.79 26.55 -0.40
CA ALA A 801 -0.21 26.42 0.65
C ALA A 801 0.18 27.33 1.83
N CYS A 802 -0.77 28.15 2.27
CA CYS A 802 -0.58 29.12 3.34
C CYS A 802 -1.68 28.95 4.38
N ALA A 803 -1.37 29.15 5.66
CA ALA A 803 -2.36 29.13 6.73
C ALA A 803 -2.13 30.20 7.79
N CYS A 804 -3.13 30.38 8.64
CA CYS A 804 -3.01 31.06 9.91
C CYS A 804 -3.52 30.14 11.03
N PRO A 805 -2.87 30.09 12.20
CA PRO A 805 -3.22 29.16 13.27
C PRO A 805 -4.56 29.50 13.95
N ASP A 806 -4.89 30.79 14.02
CA ASP A 806 -6.12 31.32 14.65
C ASP A 806 -6.69 32.41 13.74
N TYR A 807 -7.79 32.09 13.08
CA TYR A 807 -8.38 32.95 12.06
C TYR A 807 -9.04 34.21 12.66
N GLU A 808 -9.54 34.17 13.89
CA GLU A 808 -10.08 35.36 14.56
C GLU A 808 -8.96 36.38 14.83
N LYS A 809 -7.84 35.92 15.39
CA LYS A 809 -6.67 36.78 15.61
C LYS A 809 -6.08 37.27 14.29
N PHE A 810 -6.08 36.43 13.26
CA PHE A 810 -5.61 36.81 11.93
C PHE A 810 -6.46 37.93 11.33
N ARG A 811 -7.79 37.82 11.39
CA ARG A 811 -8.73 38.86 10.93
C ARG A 811 -8.47 40.22 11.57
N VAL A 812 -8.25 40.25 12.89
CA VAL A 812 -7.91 41.48 13.60
C VAL A 812 -6.59 42.08 13.11
N LYS A 813 -5.56 41.25 12.87
CA LYS A 813 -4.28 41.72 12.30
C LYS A 813 -4.45 42.25 10.88
N GLN A 814 -5.27 41.59 10.05
CA GLN A 814 -5.56 42.07 8.69
C GLN A 814 -6.21 43.46 8.74
N GLU A 815 -7.24 43.65 9.57
CA GLU A 815 -7.95 44.93 9.70
C GLU A 815 -7.02 46.09 10.11
N ILE A 816 -6.06 45.82 11.00
CA ILE A 816 -5.18 46.85 11.56
C ILE A 816 -3.97 47.13 10.66
N SER A 817 -3.41 46.11 10.00
CA SER A 817 -2.10 46.23 9.32
C SER A 817 -2.16 46.01 7.81
N TRP A 818 -2.98 45.09 7.31
CA TRP A 818 -3.01 44.75 5.88
C TRP A 818 -4.00 45.62 5.09
N ILE A 819 -5.22 45.76 5.60
CA ILE A 819 -6.31 46.45 4.91
C ILE A 819 -6.00 47.94 4.68
N PRO A 820 -5.45 48.70 5.64
CA PRO A 820 -5.10 50.11 5.38
C PRO A 820 -4.10 50.27 4.24
N GLU A 821 -3.08 49.41 4.18
CA GLU A 821 -2.07 49.41 3.11
C GLU A 821 -2.71 49.05 1.76
N MET A 822 -3.60 48.07 1.71
CA MET A 822 -4.31 47.69 0.49
C MET A 822 -5.28 48.78 0.01
N CYS A 823 -5.94 49.50 0.92
CA CYS A 823 -6.80 50.64 0.57
C CYS A 823 -6.00 51.83 0.00
N GLU A 824 -4.76 52.03 0.44
CA GLU A 824 -3.83 53.02 -0.13
C GLU A 824 -3.32 52.57 -1.52
N LYS A 825 -2.94 51.30 -1.63
CA LYS A 825 -2.47 50.69 -2.89
C LYS A 825 -3.57 50.62 -3.95
N TYR A 826 -4.82 50.39 -3.55
CA TYR A 826 -5.99 50.22 -4.40
C TYR A 826 -7.13 51.18 -4.02
N PRO A 827 -7.11 52.43 -4.52
CA PRO A 827 -8.19 53.40 -4.28
C PRO A 827 -9.55 52.88 -4.78
N ALA A 828 -10.65 53.22 -4.11
CA ALA A 828 -12.00 52.69 -4.40
C ALA A 828 -12.45 52.86 -5.87
N ASP A 829 -11.91 53.86 -6.56
CA ASP A 829 -12.28 54.20 -7.93
C ASP A 829 -11.43 53.49 -9.00
N CYS A 830 -10.35 52.79 -8.61
CA CYS A 830 -9.34 52.27 -9.55
C CYS A 830 -9.83 51.10 -10.42
N ALA A 831 -10.92 50.43 -10.02
CA ALA A 831 -11.46 49.26 -10.73
C ALA A 831 -12.85 49.49 -11.34
N LYS A 832 -13.39 50.72 -11.33
CA LYS A 832 -14.76 51.04 -11.80
C LYS A 832 -15.04 50.60 -13.25
N ASP A 833 -14.03 50.68 -14.12
CA ASP A 833 -14.13 50.32 -15.55
C ASP A 833 -13.61 48.90 -15.86
N LEU A 834 -13.29 48.10 -14.83
CA LEU A 834 -12.76 46.74 -14.98
C LEU A 834 -13.83 45.67 -14.79
N GLN A 835 -13.45 44.41 -15.00
CA GLN A 835 -14.30 43.25 -14.76
C GLN A 835 -14.84 43.22 -13.32
N LYS A 836 -16.02 42.60 -13.16
CA LYS A 836 -16.72 42.48 -11.88
C LYS A 836 -15.86 41.90 -10.76
N SER A 837 -15.01 40.91 -11.07
CA SER A 837 -14.09 40.29 -10.11
C SER A 837 -13.03 41.25 -9.56
N ALA A 838 -12.64 42.27 -10.34
CA ALA A 838 -11.72 43.32 -9.93
C ALA A 838 -12.42 44.33 -9.01
N GLN A 839 -13.66 44.70 -9.37
CA GLN A 839 -14.52 45.56 -8.55
C GLN A 839 -14.77 44.92 -7.19
N GLU A 840 -15.19 43.65 -7.18
CA GLU A 840 -15.44 42.86 -5.96
C GLU A 840 -14.17 42.73 -5.09
N ALA A 841 -12.97 42.65 -5.69
CA ALA A 841 -11.72 42.59 -4.95
C ALA A 841 -11.35 43.94 -4.30
N VAL A 842 -11.55 45.07 -4.98
CA VAL A 842 -11.35 46.40 -4.40
C VAL A 842 -12.39 46.67 -3.32
N GLU A 843 -13.66 46.37 -3.58
CA GLU A 843 -14.75 46.50 -2.59
C GLU A 843 -14.49 45.66 -1.33
N HIS A 844 -13.89 44.48 -1.46
CA HIS A 844 -13.51 43.65 -0.31
C HIS A 844 -12.56 44.36 0.66
N PHE A 845 -11.57 45.12 0.15
CA PHE A 845 -10.67 45.88 1.02
C PHE A 845 -11.37 47.05 1.71
N HIS A 846 -12.18 47.82 0.98
CA HIS A 846 -12.85 49.02 1.52
C HIS A 846 -14.01 48.68 2.47
N ASN A 847 -14.66 47.52 2.32
CA ASN A 847 -15.78 47.06 3.14
C ASN A 847 -15.42 45.90 4.09
N PHE A 848 -14.13 45.68 4.36
CA PHE A 848 -13.64 44.51 5.09
C PHE A 848 -14.28 44.30 6.47
N LYS A 849 -14.60 45.40 7.19
CA LYS A 849 -15.18 45.35 8.55
C LYS A 849 -16.60 44.79 8.59
N ASP A 850 -17.33 44.89 7.49
CA ASP A 850 -18.74 44.46 7.40
C ASP A 850 -18.87 43.00 6.93
N GLU A 851 -17.75 42.31 6.63
CA GLU A 851 -17.76 40.94 6.13
C GLU A 851 -17.95 39.91 7.25
N ILE A 852 -18.99 39.08 7.13
CA ILE A 852 -19.19 37.92 8.00
C ILE A 852 -18.09 36.90 7.71
N TYR A 853 -17.45 36.40 8.77
CA TYR A 853 -16.38 35.41 8.68
C TYR A 853 -16.65 34.21 9.59
N VAL A 854 -15.99 33.10 9.29
CA VAL A 854 -16.13 31.85 10.04
C VAL A 854 -15.41 31.93 11.37
N SER A 855 -16.09 31.61 12.46
CA SER A 855 -15.47 31.36 13.77
C SER A 855 -15.88 29.97 14.23
N SER A 856 -14.89 29.09 14.40
CA SER A 856 -15.12 27.70 14.77
C SER A 856 -14.04 27.23 15.75
N PRO A 857 -14.39 26.86 17.00
CA PRO A 857 -13.43 26.24 17.92
C PRO A 857 -12.89 24.90 17.42
N THR A 858 -13.66 24.20 16.58
CA THR A 858 -13.28 22.92 15.97
C THR A 858 -12.30 23.10 14.82
N TYR A 859 -12.43 24.21 14.07
CA TYR A 859 -11.56 24.53 12.93
C TYR A 859 -10.94 25.94 13.09
N PRO A 860 -10.10 26.16 14.11
CA PRO A 860 -9.60 27.50 14.45
C PRO A 860 -8.66 28.09 13.39
N SER A 861 -7.98 27.24 12.63
CA SER A 861 -7.07 27.67 11.57
C SER A 861 -7.80 27.89 10.25
N SER A 862 -7.28 28.80 9.42
CA SER A 862 -7.74 28.99 8.04
C SER A 862 -6.58 28.75 7.09
N MET A 863 -6.85 28.19 5.91
CA MET A 863 -5.81 27.99 4.90
C MET A 863 -6.27 28.32 3.48
N VAL A 864 -5.30 28.56 2.62
CA VAL A 864 -5.44 28.64 1.16
C VAL A 864 -4.40 27.74 0.52
N CYS A 865 -4.77 27.01 -0.53
CA CYS A 865 -3.88 26.10 -1.23
C CYS A 865 -4.21 26.12 -2.73
N SER A 866 -3.19 26.21 -3.56
CA SER A 866 -3.37 26.22 -5.02
C SER A 866 -2.18 25.58 -5.71
N LEU A 867 -2.45 24.83 -6.77
CA LEU A 867 -1.46 24.25 -7.67
C LEU A 867 -1.80 24.63 -9.11
N LEU A 868 -0.79 24.79 -9.96
CA LEU A 868 -1.01 25.00 -11.39
C LEU A 868 -1.75 23.79 -12.00
N PRO A 869 -2.76 24.00 -12.88
CA PRO A 869 -3.57 22.90 -13.42
C PRO A 869 -2.78 21.91 -14.30
N THR A 870 -1.57 22.28 -14.72
CA THR A 870 -0.61 21.37 -15.37
C THR A 870 -0.12 20.23 -14.44
N ILE A 871 -0.35 20.33 -13.12
CA ILE A 871 0.06 19.33 -12.13
C ILE A 871 -1.08 18.31 -11.96
N LEU A 872 -0.93 17.16 -12.61
CA LEU A 872 -1.91 16.07 -12.56
C LEU A 872 -1.68 15.08 -11.40
N ASP A 873 -0.49 15.10 -10.80
CA ASP A 873 -0.12 14.21 -9.70
C ASP A 873 -0.78 14.66 -8.38
N GLN A 874 -1.80 13.91 -7.95
CA GLN A 874 -2.54 14.20 -6.71
C GLN A 874 -1.69 14.03 -5.44
N SER A 875 -0.55 13.33 -5.50
CA SER A 875 0.33 13.19 -4.34
C SER A 875 0.96 14.52 -3.94
N VAL A 876 1.15 15.44 -4.89
CA VAL A 876 1.78 16.74 -4.66
C VAL A 876 0.93 17.60 -3.73
N SER A 877 -0.36 17.75 -4.01
CA SER A 877 -1.28 18.51 -3.15
C SER A 877 -1.42 17.88 -1.78
N LYS A 878 -1.55 16.55 -1.71
CA LYS A 878 -1.66 15.83 -0.44
C LYS A 878 -0.43 16.06 0.43
N ARG A 879 0.78 15.86 -0.10
CA ARG A 879 2.04 16.06 0.63
C ARG A 879 2.23 17.52 1.06
N LEU A 880 1.91 18.48 0.19
CA LEU A 880 1.98 19.91 0.52
C LEU A 880 1.06 20.25 1.71
N VAL A 881 -0.18 19.79 1.66
CA VAL A 881 -1.15 19.98 2.75
C VAL A 881 -0.66 19.26 4.00
N THR A 882 -0.15 18.03 3.92
CA THR A 882 0.40 17.31 5.07
C THR A 882 1.50 18.11 5.80
N CYS A 883 2.43 18.74 5.08
CA CYS A 883 3.43 19.62 5.70
C CYS A 883 2.80 20.79 6.46
N LEU A 884 1.82 21.45 5.85
CA LEU A 884 1.13 22.58 6.45
C LEU A 884 0.33 22.18 7.70
N LEU A 885 -0.38 21.05 7.65
CA LEU A 885 -1.12 20.51 8.79
C LEU A 885 -0.18 20.12 9.92
N ALA A 886 0.97 19.50 9.60
CA ALA A 886 2.00 19.17 10.59
C ALA A 886 2.54 20.43 11.29
N ALA A 887 2.76 21.53 10.56
CA ALA A 887 3.20 22.80 11.13
C ALA A 887 2.13 23.44 12.05
N LEU A 888 0.85 23.42 11.62
CA LEU A 888 -0.28 23.87 12.44
C LEU A 888 -0.41 23.03 13.72
N ARG A 889 -0.27 21.71 13.60
CA ARG A 889 -0.32 20.78 14.73
C ARG A 889 0.79 21.01 15.73
N ALA A 890 2.02 21.24 15.25
CA ALA A 890 3.15 21.62 16.09
C ALA A 890 2.92 22.94 16.86
N ASN A 891 2.01 23.79 16.37
CA ASN A 891 1.61 25.05 17.00
C ASN A 891 0.30 24.96 17.81
N GLY A 892 -0.22 23.75 18.06
CA GLY A 892 -1.39 23.52 18.91
C GLY A 892 -2.73 23.77 18.23
N SER A 893 -2.78 23.79 16.89
CA SER A 893 -4.04 23.72 16.15
C SER A 893 -4.37 22.28 15.77
N PHE A 894 -5.64 21.93 15.86
CA PHE A 894 -6.17 20.58 15.64
C PHE A 894 -7.17 20.51 14.48
N GLY A 895 -7.44 21.65 13.85
CA GLY A 895 -8.42 21.76 12.78
C GLY A 895 -8.25 23.01 11.95
N VAL A 896 -8.56 22.89 10.66
CA VAL A 896 -8.44 23.94 9.67
C VAL A 896 -9.69 24.00 8.81
N HIS A 897 -10.10 25.20 8.45
CA HIS A 897 -11.19 25.42 7.50
C HIS A 897 -10.70 26.16 6.25
N VAL A 898 -11.47 26.00 5.19
CA VAL A 898 -11.33 26.73 3.93
C VAL A 898 -12.68 27.32 3.55
N VAL A 899 -12.66 28.49 2.94
CA VAL A 899 -13.87 29.19 2.49
C VAL A 899 -13.75 29.41 0.99
N MET A 900 -14.77 29.01 0.24
CA MET A 900 -14.84 29.15 -1.21
C MET A 900 -16.20 29.66 -1.66
N ASP A 901 -16.31 30.16 -2.89
CA ASP A 901 -17.60 30.54 -3.47
C ASP A 901 -18.46 29.29 -3.72
N ALA A 902 -19.77 29.38 -3.49
CA ALA A 902 -20.68 28.27 -3.71
C ALA A 902 -20.76 27.81 -5.18
N THR A 903 -20.30 28.63 -6.11
CA THR A 903 -20.23 28.32 -7.55
C THR A 903 -18.91 27.64 -7.96
N ASP A 904 -17.90 27.61 -7.09
CA ASP A 904 -16.57 27.04 -7.37
C ASP A 904 -16.52 25.52 -7.10
N ASN A 905 -17.14 24.78 -8.03
CA ASN A 905 -17.17 23.32 -7.98
C ASN A 905 -15.77 22.67 -8.07
N TYR A 906 -14.80 23.35 -8.69
CA TYR A 906 -13.44 22.84 -8.84
C TYR A 906 -12.72 22.82 -7.50
N THR A 907 -12.70 23.95 -6.79
CA THR A 907 -12.08 24.07 -5.47
C THR A 907 -12.78 23.18 -4.45
N HIS A 908 -14.11 23.06 -4.53
CA HIS A 908 -14.87 22.12 -3.70
C HIS A 908 -14.41 20.66 -3.90
N ALA A 909 -14.32 20.21 -5.15
CA ALA A 909 -13.84 18.87 -5.47
C ALA A 909 -12.36 18.65 -5.09
N PHE A 910 -11.53 19.69 -5.21
CA PHE A 910 -10.12 19.66 -4.82
C PHE A 910 -9.97 19.40 -3.31
N TYR A 911 -10.64 20.19 -2.47
CA TYR A 911 -10.57 20.01 -1.02
C TYR A 911 -11.27 18.74 -0.54
N GLY A 912 -12.35 18.31 -1.22
CA GLY A 912 -12.97 17.00 -0.95
C GLY A 912 -12.00 15.83 -1.14
N LYS A 913 -11.15 15.86 -2.18
CA LYS A 913 -10.08 14.84 -2.40
C LYS A 913 -8.96 14.91 -1.36
N LEU A 914 -8.81 16.04 -0.69
CA LEU A 914 -7.91 16.26 0.44
C LEU A 914 -8.61 15.96 1.78
N GLY A 915 -9.78 15.32 1.77
CA GLY A 915 -10.52 14.87 2.95
C GLY A 915 -11.14 15.98 3.79
N PHE A 916 -11.36 17.16 3.22
CA PHE A 916 -12.18 18.18 3.86
C PHE A 916 -13.66 17.82 3.73
N ILE A 917 -14.45 18.17 4.74
CA ILE A 917 -15.88 17.89 4.81
C ILE A 917 -16.64 19.20 4.91
N GLU A 918 -17.75 19.31 4.18
CA GLU A 918 -18.63 20.48 4.22
C GLU A 918 -19.24 20.63 5.63
N ASN A 919 -19.06 21.81 6.23
CA ASN A 919 -19.64 22.13 7.52
C ASN A 919 -20.91 22.96 7.34
N ILE A 920 -22.05 22.28 7.31
CA ILE A 920 -23.37 22.88 7.02
C ILE A 920 -23.77 23.96 8.06
N ARG A 921 -23.13 23.97 9.24
CA ARG A 921 -23.48 24.88 10.35
C ARG A 921 -22.94 26.32 10.21
N GLU A 922 -22.02 26.59 9.29
CA GLU A 922 -21.30 27.88 9.18
C GLU A 922 -21.48 28.55 7.79
N ALA A 923 -22.63 28.34 7.13
CA ALA A 923 -22.85 28.85 5.77
C ALA A 923 -22.96 30.39 5.73
N ILE A 924 -21.86 31.06 5.37
CA ILE A 924 -21.86 32.46 4.93
C ILE A 924 -22.65 32.52 3.62
N LYS A 925 -23.57 33.48 3.48
CA LYS A 925 -24.45 33.59 2.31
C LYS A 925 -23.62 33.62 1.00
N GLY A 926 -23.80 32.60 0.15
CA GLY A 926 -23.09 32.47 -1.13
C GLY A 926 -21.71 31.82 -1.07
N LYS A 927 -21.24 31.37 0.10
CA LYS A 927 -19.96 30.68 0.27
C LYS A 927 -20.16 29.30 0.90
N ILE A 928 -19.24 28.38 0.61
CA ILE A 928 -19.14 27.05 1.23
C ILE A 928 -17.95 27.06 2.18
N VAL A 929 -18.15 26.47 3.37
CA VAL A 929 -17.10 26.27 4.37
C VAL A 929 -16.85 24.77 4.50
N MET A 930 -15.60 24.36 4.29
CA MET A 930 -15.18 22.98 4.52
C MET A 930 -14.14 22.94 5.63
N GLY A 931 -14.25 21.96 6.54
CA GLY A 931 -13.36 21.77 7.67
C GLY A 931 -12.63 20.42 7.61
N ARG A 932 -11.44 20.37 8.19
CA ARG A 932 -10.66 19.15 8.42
C ARG A 932 -10.01 19.18 9.80
N THR A 933 -10.16 18.09 10.56
CA THR A 933 -9.42 17.83 11.80
C THR A 933 -8.18 16.99 11.50
N PHE A 934 -7.09 17.16 12.25
CA PHE A 934 -5.83 16.46 11.98
C PHE A 934 -4.94 16.21 13.20
#